data_AF-A0A9J7XCB1-F1
#
_entry.id   AF-A0A9J7XCB1-F1
#
_cell.length_a   1.000
_cell.length_b   1.000
_cell.length_c   1.000
_cell.angle_alpha   90.00
_cell.angle_beta   90.00
_cell.angle_gamma   90.00
#
_symmetry.space_group_name_H-M   'P 1'
#
loop_
_entity.id
_entity.type
_entity.pdbx_description
1 polymer ?
#
loop_
_entity_poly.entity_id
_entity_poly.type
_entity_poly.pdbx_seq_one_letter_code
_entity_poly.pdbx_strand_id
1 'polypeptide(L)'
;MCFKMCLKMKCFNCFYTKRSDRHSNKMTNSPSKASGEPPVHTLTSQPNLRHDQQSKQDRKETAKTTGSKRGQAEGIPKEDAVVLKEWSFKTSESSITGGKTGQMTARPQPVNAKEPIKSFVSEKGDMMDSDEERSLDKRRESKENSTNRLKRKNTITQEKDSRKSSTTSSKKLTLNRPRRKLKKDLIPNPEVFHKIDTHAINAGRELRIKKIFSVQAITQTITEGASSDLDKLRAIWIWLCHYIEYDVKGYLGLSKMVYSPEQVILTGRAVCSGYSSVCLQMCREAGIECREVSGHGKGAGYRPGQSYRNIESNHSWNAVCLDGQWYLLDACWGAGNVDLDNRAFIKRYKEYYFLTDPENFIDSHFPEKEEWQLLESPIKIEEFEKRVLKKPDFYTLNLTLNHPKHFLIVTENGEATVSMSFPQLVHFTYQISQLSGKKTQELSKSIGFLTSTQQSMKLRIMPPKPGTYELELFAQAGNTPKTYNWICSFQLECPSPKISEELPENPHECWGLQPDATSLGLEPCNYGNEIISLESGSFRLVLKTTRPLMVLCELSHKNLDKTLAKKCLAIQPEPDQLTCSVLCPYYGYYRLSVFVRDWANEADSFENAGNFLLHCTAGAVSLNELFPSGLSSNCGPGIKTLEAGLFEFSHTEALVYTQQGKCDITFQNRQDIDLFCKLTKEEGDQPASQTTLSNHVLFTHDGSKVTISINLPESGVYKLGLYGKTSLKPEYPLLCDYILKNTSINKWPPFPRMYGAWKKGSVLFEPRAGQLEASSWVKFCVQVPGARRVSVCGDESVDLQLSENGVWEGKAFTGRGPELHLAASLSEASNNTMSFLMAFSVVEPEHKK
;
A
#
# COMPACT_ATOMS: atom_id res chain seq x y z
N MET A 1 43.77 -32.18 19.66
CA MET A 1 42.89 -32.78 20.70
C MET A 1 41.60 -31.95 20.71
N CYS A 2 40.39 -32.50 20.51
CA CYS A 2 39.66 -33.55 21.27
C CYS A 2 39.07 -33.00 22.58
N PHE A 3 37.79 -33.09 22.95
CA PHE A 3 36.49 -33.58 22.40
C PHE A 3 35.39 -32.58 22.92
N LYS A 4 34.19 -32.31 22.37
CA LYS A 4 33.14 -33.00 21.58
C LYS A 4 32.04 -33.76 22.39
N MET A 5 30.90 -33.10 22.67
CA MET A 5 29.51 -33.61 22.88
C MET A 5 28.55 -32.39 22.87
N CYS A 6 27.34 -32.31 22.26
CA CYS A 6 26.19 -33.21 21.96
C CYS A 6 25.18 -33.41 23.13
N LEU A 7 23.83 -33.41 22.95
CA LEU A 7 22.91 -32.94 21.88
C LEU A 7 21.42 -33.05 22.37
N LYS A 8 20.45 -32.40 21.68
CA LYS A 8 18.98 -32.66 21.62
C LYS A 8 18.03 -32.32 22.81
N MET A 9 17.04 -31.49 22.49
CA MET A 9 15.58 -31.75 22.64
C MET A 9 14.92 -31.13 21.39
N LYS A 10 13.90 -31.63 20.68
CA LYS A 10 12.91 -32.74 20.72
C LYS A 10 11.57 -32.10 20.32
N CYS A 11 11.16 -32.25 19.05
CA CYS A 11 9.78 -32.00 18.64
C CYS A 11 8.93 -33.28 18.83
N PHE A 12 7.62 -33.12 18.89
CA PHE A 12 6.61 -34.18 18.83
C PHE A 12 5.45 -33.71 17.92
N ASN A 13 4.53 -34.53 17.39
CA ASN A 13 4.51 -35.86 16.76
C ASN A 13 3.02 -36.26 16.63
N CYS A 14 2.48 -36.41 15.42
CA CYS A 14 1.35 -37.29 15.00
C CYS A 14 1.21 -37.11 13.45
N PHE A 15 1.13 -38.11 12.55
CA PHE A 15 0.45 -39.42 12.47
C PHE A 15 -1.09 -39.32 12.38
N TYR A 16 -1.83 -40.01 11.49
CA TYR A 16 -1.57 -41.08 10.48
C TYR A 16 -2.24 -40.69 9.12
N THR A 17 -2.08 -41.34 7.94
CA THR A 17 -2.42 -42.75 7.53
C THR A 17 -1.55 -43.29 6.36
N LYS A 18 -1.72 -44.57 5.95
CA LYS A 18 -0.88 -45.30 4.96
C LYS A 18 -1.67 -46.09 3.89
N ARG A 19 -1.12 -46.20 2.66
CA ARG A 19 -0.92 -47.40 1.78
C ARG A 19 -0.29 -46.90 0.45
N SER A 20 0.86 -47.42 -0.03
CA SER A 20 1.13 -48.68 -0.76
C SER A 20 0.45 -48.74 -2.14
N ASP A 21 1.08 -49.15 -3.26
CA ASP A 21 2.27 -50.00 -3.49
C ASP A 21 3.23 -49.38 -4.55
N ARG A 22 4.57 -49.45 -4.44
CA ARG A 22 5.49 -50.57 -4.77
C ARG A 22 5.44 -51.10 -6.22
N HIS A 23 6.42 -50.69 -7.04
CA HIS A 23 7.11 -51.56 -8.02
C HIS A 23 8.57 -51.09 -8.24
N SER A 24 9.45 -51.95 -8.74
CA SER A 24 10.90 -51.69 -8.77
C SER A 24 11.70 -52.54 -9.77
N ASN A 25 12.61 -51.92 -10.53
CA ASN A 25 13.89 -52.46 -11.01
C ASN A 25 14.81 -51.25 -11.32
N LYS A 26 16.10 -51.13 -10.95
CA LYS A 26 17.31 -52.00 -10.91
C LYS A 26 18.14 -52.02 -12.21
N MET A 27 19.47 -51.99 -12.01
CA MET A 27 20.58 -52.20 -12.96
C MET A 27 20.99 -51.00 -13.86
N THR A 28 22.27 -50.71 -14.17
CA THR A 28 23.59 -51.08 -13.55
C THR A 28 24.74 -50.17 -14.08
N ASN A 29 25.88 -50.19 -13.37
CA ASN A 29 27.27 -49.95 -13.85
C ASN A 29 27.81 -48.54 -14.17
N SER A 30 28.90 -48.21 -13.45
CA SER A 30 30.03 -47.32 -13.79
C SER A 30 31.22 -48.21 -14.30
N PRO A 31 32.54 -47.85 -14.37
CA PRO A 31 33.25 -46.59 -14.02
C PRO A 31 34.48 -46.13 -14.89
N SER A 32 34.87 -44.85 -14.76
CA SER A 32 36.24 -44.27 -14.90
C SER A 32 36.19 -42.80 -14.41
N LYS A 33 37.15 -42.12 -13.74
CA LYS A 33 38.63 -42.02 -13.73
C LYS A 33 39.23 -41.34 -14.99
N ALA A 34 40.05 -40.28 -14.93
CA ALA A 34 40.52 -39.45 -13.78
C ALA A 34 41.18 -38.11 -14.23
N SER A 35 41.41 -37.19 -13.27
CA SER A 35 42.49 -36.16 -13.16
C SER A 35 42.75 -35.10 -14.26
N GLY A 36 42.90 -33.83 -13.84
CA GLY A 36 43.61 -32.78 -14.62
C GLY A 36 43.41 -31.33 -14.11
N GLU A 37 44.47 -30.68 -13.61
CA GLU A 37 44.53 -29.26 -13.17
C GLU A 37 45.99 -28.75 -13.30
N PRO A 38 46.31 -27.43 -13.28
CA PRO A 38 45.47 -26.25 -13.53
C PRO A 38 45.73 -25.69 -14.95
N PRO A 39 46.63 -24.72 -15.29
CA PRO A 39 47.47 -23.79 -14.51
C PRO A 39 46.87 -22.36 -14.44
N VAL A 40 47.68 -21.33 -14.11
CA VAL A 40 47.34 -19.88 -14.12
C VAL A 40 48.48 -19.10 -14.78
N HIS A 41 48.17 -18.00 -15.50
CA HIS A 41 49.15 -16.95 -15.80
C HIS A 41 48.55 -15.53 -15.79
N THR A 42 49.07 -14.68 -14.91
CA THR A 42 48.89 -13.23 -14.89
C THR A 42 49.87 -12.55 -15.83
N LEU A 43 49.49 -11.45 -16.48
CA LEU A 43 50.43 -10.40 -16.90
C LEU A 43 49.73 -9.04 -17.07
N THR A 44 50.46 -7.98 -16.76
CA THR A 44 50.00 -6.58 -16.72
C THR A 44 50.54 -5.76 -17.89
N SER A 45 49.77 -4.81 -18.45
CA SER A 45 50.35 -3.55 -18.95
C SER A 45 49.33 -2.45 -19.25
N GLN A 46 49.68 -1.25 -18.77
CA GLN A 46 49.35 0.08 -19.26
C GLN A 46 50.63 0.93 -19.03
N PRO A 47 50.76 2.16 -19.55
CA PRO A 47 49.92 2.87 -20.53
C PRO A 47 50.73 3.29 -21.78
N ASN A 48 50.12 4.06 -22.70
CA ASN A 48 50.83 5.18 -23.31
C ASN A 48 49.90 6.27 -23.85
N LEU A 49 50.41 7.51 -23.90
CA LEU A 49 49.74 8.71 -24.41
C LEU A 49 50.62 9.36 -25.47
N ARG A 50 50.03 9.91 -26.55
CA ARG A 50 50.40 11.22 -27.13
C ARG A 50 49.49 11.69 -28.27
N HIS A 51 49.36 13.01 -28.31
CA HIS A 51 48.94 13.95 -29.37
C HIS A 51 48.83 13.46 -30.83
N ASP A 52 47.87 14.02 -31.58
CA ASP A 52 48.17 15.23 -32.38
C ASP A 52 46.96 16.16 -32.63
N GLN A 53 47.17 17.30 -33.33
CA GLN A 53 46.23 18.43 -33.45
C GLN A 53 45.86 18.86 -34.89
N GLN A 54 44.68 19.53 -34.97
CA GLN A 54 44.38 20.74 -35.78
C GLN A 54 43.90 20.71 -37.25
N SER A 55 43.18 21.80 -37.57
CA SER A 55 42.60 22.29 -38.84
C SER A 55 41.33 21.59 -39.38
N LYS A 56 40.27 22.21 -39.94
CA LYS A 56 39.71 23.59 -40.17
C LYS A 56 39.36 23.85 -41.65
N GLN A 57 38.39 24.76 -41.85
CA GLN A 57 37.87 25.33 -43.13
C GLN A 57 36.91 24.43 -43.94
N ASP A 58 35.87 24.95 -44.63
CA ASP A 58 35.33 26.32 -44.66
C ASP A 58 33.85 26.41 -45.13
N ARG A 59 33.14 27.48 -44.72
CA ARG A 59 31.95 28.11 -45.37
C ARG A 59 30.67 27.24 -45.57
N LYS A 60 29.46 27.77 -45.83
CA LYS A 60 28.87 29.11 -46.17
C LYS A 60 27.39 29.10 -45.63
N GLU A 61 26.50 30.10 -45.62
CA GLU A 61 26.46 31.51 -46.09
C GLU A 61 25.57 32.35 -45.12
N THR A 62 24.38 32.81 -45.57
CA THR A 62 23.32 33.62 -44.89
C THR A 62 21.96 33.31 -45.61
N ALA A 63 20.77 33.91 -45.43
CA ALA A 63 20.25 35.15 -44.81
C ALA A 63 18.69 34.99 -44.56
N LYS A 64 17.83 35.94 -44.14
CA LYS A 64 17.92 37.38 -43.75
C LYS A 64 16.69 37.82 -42.89
N THR A 65 16.54 39.13 -42.72
CA THR A 65 15.45 39.98 -42.16
C THR A 65 14.10 39.93 -42.92
N THR A 66 12.94 40.46 -42.49
CA THR A 66 12.55 41.66 -41.66
C THR A 66 11.33 41.36 -40.73
N GLY A 67 10.80 42.17 -39.79
CA GLY A 67 10.94 43.59 -39.35
C GLY A 67 9.61 44.37 -39.55
N SER A 68 9.02 45.23 -38.70
CA SER A 68 9.36 46.02 -37.49
C SER A 68 8.12 46.92 -37.15
N LYS A 69 8.19 47.87 -36.17
CA LYS A 69 7.22 48.99 -35.84
C LYS A 69 5.96 48.65 -34.99
N ARG A 70 5.36 49.55 -34.15
CA ARG A 70 5.81 50.75 -33.36
C ARG A 70 4.64 51.28 -32.45
N GLY A 71 4.94 52.08 -31.41
CA GLY A 71 4.00 52.91 -30.61
C GLY A 71 3.67 52.33 -29.20
N GLN A 72 3.61 53.03 -28.06
CA GLN A 72 3.23 54.41 -27.63
C GLN A 72 1.70 54.67 -27.56
N ALA A 73 1.12 55.28 -26.51
CA ALA A 73 1.62 55.71 -25.18
C ALA A 73 0.47 56.08 -24.18
N GLU A 74 0.84 56.42 -22.93
CA GLU A 74 0.13 57.27 -21.93
C GLU A 74 -1.17 56.80 -21.20
N GLY A 75 -1.35 57.27 -19.95
CA GLY A 75 -2.55 57.09 -19.09
C GLY A 75 -2.24 56.94 -17.57
N ILE A 76 -2.86 57.77 -16.70
CA ILE A 76 -2.66 57.83 -15.21
C ILE A 76 -3.92 58.45 -14.53
N PRO A 77 -4.08 58.57 -13.18
CA PRO A 77 -4.12 57.63 -12.03
C PRO A 77 -5.54 57.54 -11.36
N LYS A 78 -5.62 57.09 -10.07
CA LYS A 78 -6.72 57.19 -9.05
C LYS A 78 -7.76 56.04 -9.02
N GLU A 79 -8.38 55.66 -7.88
CA GLU A 79 -8.26 56.08 -6.45
C GLU A 79 -8.64 54.95 -5.46
N ASP A 80 -8.47 55.17 -4.15
CA ASP A 80 -8.70 54.19 -3.07
C ASP A 80 -10.17 53.92 -2.68
N ALA A 81 -10.45 52.70 -2.19
CA ALA A 81 -11.54 52.44 -1.23
C ALA A 81 -11.35 51.10 -0.48
N VAL A 82 -11.47 51.11 0.85
CA VAL A 82 -11.51 49.90 1.71
C VAL A 82 -12.91 49.77 2.33
N VAL A 83 -13.56 48.61 2.19
CA VAL A 83 -14.81 48.29 2.90
C VAL A 83 -14.78 46.83 3.39
N LEU A 84 -14.96 46.66 4.70
CA LEU A 84 -15.15 45.36 5.35
C LEU A 84 -16.57 44.82 5.08
N LYS A 85 -16.73 43.49 4.98
CA LYS A 85 -18.04 42.85 4.98
C LYS A 85 -18.08 41.67 5.95
N GLU A 86 -19.06 41.72 6.86
CA GLU A 86 -19.48 40.58 7.67
C GLU A 86 -20.21 39.55 6.81
N TRP A 87 -20.07 38.26 7.12
CA TRP A 87 -20.90 37.20 6.56
C TRP A 87 -21.71 36.51 7.66
N SER A 88 -23.03 36.47 7.47
CA SER A 88 -23.95 35.71 8.31
C SER A 88 -24.41 34.45 7.57
N PHE A 89 -24.30 33.29 8.22
CA PHE A 89 -24.80 32.03 7.67
C PHE A 89 -26.29 31.88 7.96
N LYS A 90 -27.07 31.55 6.93
CA LYS A 90 -28.42 30.98 7.07
C LYS A 90 -28.36 29.48 6.81
N THR A 91 -28.98 28.71 7.69
CA THR A 91 -29.38 27.32 7.41
C THR A 91 -30.68 27.32 6.60
N SER A 92 -30.92 26.26 5.83
CA SER A 92 -32.17 26.05 5.08
C SER A 92 -32.49 24.57 4.97
N GLU A 93 -33.73 24.20 5.31
CA GLU A 93 -34.23 22.83 5.17
C GLU A 93 -35.27 22.71 4.04
N SER A 94 -35.25 21.54 3.38
CA SER A 94 -36.41 20.84 2.79
C SER A 94 -37.07 21.31 1.47
N SER A 95 -37.80 20.35 0.88
CA SER A 95 -38.89 20.47 -0.14
C SER A 95 -38.56 20.68 -1.63
N ILE A 96 -38.25 19.55 -2.29
CA ILE A 96 -38.88 19.01 -3.53
C ILE A 96 -39.80 19.96 -4.34
N THR A 97 -39.51 20.16 -5.64
CA THR A 97 -40.47 19.96 -6.77
C THR A 97 -39.85 20.19 -8.16
N GLY A 98 -40.45 19.59 -9.20
CA GLY A 98 -40.50 20.11 -10.59
C GLY A 98 -39.20 20.34 -11.37
N GLY A 99 -38.78 19.37 -12.19
CA GLY A 99 -37.61 19.53 -13.08
C GLY A 99 -37.93 20.11 -14.47
N LYS A 100 -36.87 20.57 -15.17
CA LYS A 100 -36.81 20.67 -16.64
C LYS A 100 -35.36 20.52 -17.14
N THR A 101 -35.21 20.02 -18.36
CA THR A 101 -33.93 19.57 -18.95
C THR A 101 -33.11 20.70 -19.56
N GLY A 102 -31.79 20.68 -19.37
CA GLY A 102 -30.84 21.58 -20.05
C GLY A 102 -29.44 21.00 -20.16
N GLN A 103 -28.95 20.83 -21.39
CA GLN A 103 -27.54 20.62 -21.74
C GLN A 103 -26.77 21.96 -21.63
N MET A 104 -25.44 22.06 -21.54
CA MET A 104 -24.38 21.04 -21.66
C MET A 104 -23.08 21.47 -20.93
N THR A 105 -22.28 20.49 -20.52
CA THR A 105 -20.79 20.50 -20.37
C THR A 105 -20.01 21.82 -20.21
N ALA A 106 -19.25 21.91 -19.11
CA ALA A 106 -17.98 22.65 -19.05
C ALA A 106 -16.86 21.72 -18.55
N ARG A 107 -15.67 21.76 -19.18
CA ARG A 107 -14.46 21.02 -18.76
C ARG A 107 -13.39 22.01 -18.26
N PRO A 108 -12.61 21.68 -17.21
CA PRO A 108 -11.69 22.63 -16.55
C PRO A 108 -10.23 22.52 -17.02
N GLN A 109 -9.36 23.31 -16.36
CA GLN A 109 -7.87 23.34 -16.41
C GLN A 109 -7.21 24.21 -17.50
N PRO A 110 -5.94 24.65 -17.30
CA PRO A 110 -5.30 25.06 -16.04
C PRO A 110 -4.51 26.40 -16.16
N VAL A 111 -4.03 26.95 -15.04
CA VAL A 111 -2.96 27.97 -15.03
C VAL A 111 -1.92 27.64 -13.96
N ASN A 112 -0.63 27.74 -14.31
CA ASN A 112 0.49 27.41 -13.43
C ASN A 112 1.74 28.26 -13.79
N ALA A 113 2.03 29.29 -12.99
CA ALA A 113 3.30 30.04 -12.90
C ALA A 113 3.26 30.84 -11.58
N LYS A 114 4.28 30.94 -10.70
CA LYS A 114 5.74 31.13 -10.79
C LYS A 114 6.22 32.52 -11.21
N GLU A 115 6.68 33.26 -10.18
CA GLU A 115 7.89 34.12 -10.17
C GLU A 115 7.93 35.42 -11.01
N PRO A 116 8.87 36.34 -10.74
CA PRO A 116 9.55 36.71 -9.48
C PRO A 116 9.47 38.24 -9.20
N ILE A 117 10.23 38.79 -8.22
CA ILE A 117 11.18 39.92 -8.43
C ILE A 117 11.85 40.45 -7.13
N LYS A 118 13.20 40.50 -7.18
CA LYS A 118 14.18 41.42 -6.55
C LYS A 118 13.98 41.94 -5.11
N SER A 119 14.78 41.36 -4.22
CA SER A 119 15.82 42.05 -3.42
C SER A 119 15.88 43.59 -3.43
N PHE A 120 15.94 44.18 -2.24
CA PHE A 120 16.62 45.46 -1.97
C PHE A 120 17.66 45.24 -0.85
N VAL A 121 18.76 46.00 -0.88
CA VAL A 121 19.86 45.89 0.09
C VAL A 121 19.95 47.18 0.90
N SER A 122 20.12 47.06 2.21
CA SER A 122 20.61 48.13 3.09
C SER A 122 21.45 47.53 4.20
N GLU A 123 22.77 47.69 4.13
CA GLU A 123 23.69 47.30 5.19
C GLU A 123 23.65 48.30 6.35
N LYS A 124 23.71 47.80 7.60
CA LYS A 124 24.60 48.32 8.66
C LYS A 124 24.43 47.58 9.99
N GLY A 125 25.56 47.34 10.65
CA GLY A 125 25.63 47.19 12.11
C GLY A 125 25.77 45.76 12.62
N ASP A 126 26.98 45.21 12.57
CA ASP A 126 27.36 44.11 13.45
C ASP A 126 27.41 44.60 14.90
N MET A 127 26.68 43.94 15.80
CA MET A 127 27.02 43.85 17.21
C MET A 127 26.82 42.42 17.70
N MET A 128 27.72 41.98 18.58
CA MET A 128 27.59 40.73 19.30
C MET A 128 26.45 40.84 20.31
N ASP A 129 25.72 39.75 20.52
CA ASP A 129 24.74 39.65 21.60
C ASP A 129 25.12 38.46 22.50
N SER A 130 25.40 38.77 23.76
CA SER A 130 25.60 37.81 24.85
C SER A 130 24.44 37.93 25.85
N ASP A 131 24.29 36.91 26.70
CA ASP A 131 23.49 36.98 27.93
C ASP A 131 21.95 37.05 27.76
N GLU A 132 21.31 35.88 27.61
CA GLU A 132 19.94 35.69 28.14
C GLU A 132 20.01 35.14 29.58
N GLU A 133 20.29 36.02 30.56
CA GLU A 133 19.93 35.79 31.96
C GLU A 133 19.02 36.93 32.46
N ARG A 134 18.12 36.58 33.39
CA ARG A 134 17.30 37.48 34.23
C ARG A 134 16.06 38.14 33.61
N SER A 135 14.90 37.56 33.95
CA SER A 135 13.72 38.34 34.33
C SER A 135 12.95 37.76 35.55
N LEU A 136 13.67 37.09 36.46
CA LEU A 136 13.19 36.86 37.82
C LEU A 136 13.26 38.17 38.62
N ASP A 137 12.14 38.88 38.75
CA ASP A 137 11.71 39.62 39.95
C ASP A 137 10.43 40.45 39.71
N LYS A 138 9.26 39.94 40.13
CA LYS A 138 8.10 40.72 40.62
C LYS A 138 6.89 39.84 41.01
N ARG A 139 6.94 39.26 42.22
CA ARG A 139 5.78 39.06 43.15
C ARG A 139 6.22 38.28 44.39
N ARG A 140 6.61 39.00 45.43
CA ARG A 140 6.63 38.51 46.82
C ARG A 140 5.91 39.53 47.69
N GLU A 141 4.68 39.21 48.10
CA GLU A 141 4.10 39.76 49.33
C GLU A 141 2.86 38.96 49.75
N SER A 142 3.02 38.09 50.75
CA SER A 142 2.26 38.13 52.01
C SER A 142 2.37 36.81 52.80
N LYS A 143 2.27 36.93 54.13
CA LYS A 143 2.05 35.84 55.12
C LYS A 143 3.21 34.86 55.39
N GLU A 144 4.21 35.35 56.11
CA GLU A 144 4.73 34.57 57.24
C GLU A 144 3.76 34.66 58.42
N ASN A 145 3.43 33.53 59.06
CA ASN A 145 3.71 33.28 60.49
C ASN A 145 2.97 32.05 61.04
N SER A 146 3.73 31.04 61.47
CA SER A 146 3.53 30.29 62.73
C SER A 146 4.48 29.10 62.80
N THR A 147 5.71 29.32 63.27
CA THR A 147 6.56 28.20 63.70
C THR A 147 6.22 27.84 65.14
N ASN A 148 6.08 26.55 65.45
CA ASN A 148 6.17 26.07 66.82
C ASN A 148 6.78 24.66 66.88
N ARG A 149 7.64 24.43 67.86
CA ARG A 149 8.70 23.40 67.77
C ARG A 149 8.74 22.50 69.00
N LEU A 150 8.10 21.34 68.93
CA LEU A 150 8.12 20.34 70.00
C LEU A 150 9.17 19.25 69.75
N LYS A 151 10.18 19.19 70.63
CA LYS A 151 11.12 18.07 70.75
C LYS A 151 10.55 17.02 71.71
N ARG A 152 10.76 15.73 71.44
CA ARG A 152 10.99 14.73 72.50
C ARG A 152 11.98 13.67 72.04
N LYS A 153 12.66 13.05 73.00
CA LYS A 153 13.80 12.14 72.79
C LYS A 153 13.39 10.67 72.80
N ASN A 154 14.26 9.88 72.19
CA ASN A 154 14.47 8.43 72.30
C ASN A 154 13.95 7.76 73.57
N THR A 155 13.56 6.49 73.44
CA THR A 155 14.07 5.42 74.30
C THR A 155 14.38 4.21 73.42
N ILE A 156 15.46 3.49 73.73
CA ILE A 156 15.86 2.25 73.06
C ILE A 156 15.58 1.11 74.02
N THR A 157 15.08 -0.01 73.50
CA THR A 157 15.15 -1.29 74.21
C THR A 157 15.45 -2.37 73.16
N GLN A 158 16.51 -3.15 73.40
CA GLN A 158 16.86 -4.29 72.56
C GLN A 158 16.37 -5.56 73.24
N GLU A 159 15.67 -6.41 72.50
CA GLU A 159 15.73 -7.85 72.73
C GLU A 159 16.02 -8.54 71.39
N LYS A 160 16.93 -9.52 71.44
CA LYS A 160 17.15 -10.50 70.38
C LYS A 160 16.79 -11.85 70.97
N ASP A 161 15.95 -12.62 70.29
CA ASP A 161 16.28 -14.02 70.07
C ASP A 161 15.66 -14.54 68.76
N SER A 162 15.70 -15.85 68.52
CA SER A 162 16.13 -16.35 67.22
C SER A 162 15.17 -17.34 66.51
N ARG A 163 15.29 -17.33 65.17
CA ARG A 163 15.04 -18.44 64.24
C ARG A 163 13.72 -19.23 64.40
N LYS A 164 12.82 -19.06 63.43
CA LYS A 164 12.57 -20.07 62.37
C LYS A 164 11.70 -19.53 61.25
N SER A 165 11.86 -20.09 60.05
CA SER A 165 10.94 -19.90 58.93
C SER A 165 9.83 -20.94 58.96
N SER A 166 8.59 -20.52 58.72
CA SER A 166 7.52 -21.39 58.23
C SER A 166 6.52 -20.57 57.42
N THR A 167 6.09 -21.13 56.29
CA THR A 167 5.19 -20.46 55.34
C THR A 167 3.75 -20.50 55.85
N THR A 168 3.11 -19.34 55.95
CA THR A 168 1.66 -19.25 56.22
C THR A 168 0.98 -18.49 55.10
N SER A 169 -0.06 -19.08 54.50
CA SER A 169 -0.81 -18.47 53.40
C SER A 169 -1.72 -17.36 53.92
N SER A 170 -1.30 -16.10 53.76
CA SER A 170 -2.13 -14.93 54.04
C SER A 170 -3.17 -14.75 52.92
N LYS A 171 -4.34 -15.36 53.10
CA LYS A 171 -5.53 -15.13 52.25
C LYS A 171 -5.82 -13.64 52.16
N LYS A 172 -5.57 -13.03 51.00
CA LYS A 172 -5.85 -11.62 50.74
C LYS A 172 -7.38 -11.46 50.65
N LEU A 173 -8.01 -10.88 51.68
CA LEU A 173 -9.43 -10.52 51.59
C LEU A 173 -9.59 -9.44 50.52
N THR A 174 -10.07 -9.83 49.34
CA THR A 174 -10.53 -8.90 48.31
C THR A 174 -11.84 -8.29 48.77
N LEU A 175 -11.76 -7.06 49.29
CA LEU A 175 -12.94 -6.26 49.59
C LEU A 175 -13.67 -5.99 48.26
N ASN A 176 -14.85 -6.56 48.05
CA ASN A 176 -15.68 -6.34 46.86
C ASN A 176 -16.23 -4.90 46.84
N ARG A 177 -15.38 -3.92 46.49
CA ARG A 177 -15.84 -2.61 46.03
C ARG A 177 -16.45 -2.80 44.64
N PRO A 178 -17.67 -2.30 44.36
CA PRO A 178 -18.22 -2.33 43.02
C PRO A 178 -17.30 -1.54 42.08
N ARG A 179 -17.04 -2.09 40.89
CA ARG A 179 -16.22 -1.42 39.87
C ARG A 179 -16.90 -0.12 39.44
N ARG A 180 -16.11 0.93 39.18
CA ARG A 180 -16.58 2.17 38.55
C ARG A 180 -17.22 1.85 37.19
N LYS A 181 -18.41 2.38 36.90
CA LYS A 181 -19.00 2.32 35.55
C LYS A 181 -18.09 3.06 34.57
N LEU A 182 -17.92 2.55 33.36
CA LEU A 182 -17.17 3.22 32.29
C LEU A 182 -18.06 4.22 31.54
N LYS A 183 -17.49 5.14 30.74
CA LYS A 183 -18.28 6.13 29.97
C LYS A 183 -19.39 5.47 29.16
N LYS A 184 -19.05 4.38 28.46
CA LYS A 184 -19.97 3.57 27.64
C LYS A 184 -21.11 2.90 28.42
N ASP A 185 -20.95 2.70 29.73
CA ASP A 185 -21.94 2.05 30.59
C ASP A 185 -22.97 3.08 31.10
N LEU A 186 -22.60 4.37 31.13
CA LEU A 186 -23.50 5.51 31.34
C LEU A 186 -24.13 6.00 30.02
N ILE A 187 -23.34 6.01 28.94
CA ILE A 187 -23.68 6.59 27.64
C ILE A 187 -23.42 5.54 26.54
N PRO A 188 -24.35 4.61 26.29
CA PRO A 188 -24.20 3.61 25.23
C PRO A 188 -24.26 4.22 23.81
N ASN A 189 -24.92 5.37 23.66
CA ASN A 189 -25.04 6.13 22.42
C ASN A 189 -25.14 7.63 22.76
N PRO A 190 -24.20 8.50 22.32
CA PRO A 190 -24.28 9.95 22.58
C PRO A 190 -25.53 10.64 22.01
N GLU A 191 -26.17 10.10 20.96
CA GLU A 191 -27.35 10.71 20.33
C GLU A 191 -28.56 10.82 21.27
N VAL A 192 -28.59 10.12 22.41
CA VAL A 192 -29.61 10.32 23.46
C VAL A 192 -29.65 11.77 23.95
N PHE A 193 -28.52 12.48 23.90
CA PHE A 193 -28.40 13.87 24.33
C PHE A 193 -28.84 14.89 23.28
N HIS A 194 -29.16 14.50 22.04
CA HIS A 194 -29.47 15.44 20.95
C HIS A 194 -30.53 16.50 21.34
N LYS A 195 -31.57 16.10 22.09
CA LYS A 195 -32.61 17.03 22.59
C LYS A 195 -32.09 17.98 23.67
N ILE A 196 -31.28 17.47 24.59
CA ILE A 196 -30.69 18.21 25.72
C ILE A 196 -29.67 19.23 25.19
N ASP A 197 -28.82 18.81 24.26
CA ASP A 197 -27.84 19.66 23.58
C ASP A 197 -28.55 20.78 22.80
N THR A 198 -29.59 20.45 22.04
CA THR A 198 -30.41 21.43 21.30
C THR A 198 -31.10 22.42 22.23
N HIS A 199 -31.67 21.95 23.35
CA HIS A 199 -32.30 22.81 24.36
C HIS A 199 -31.29 23.75 25.02
N ALA A 200 -30.21 23.22 25.59
CA ALA A 200 -29.19 24.01 26.29
C ALA A 200 -28.53 25.06 25.37
N ILE A 201 -28.32 24.72 24.09
CA ILE A 201 -27.84 25.68 23.08
C ILE A 201 -28.89 26.77 22.83
N ASN A 202 -30.15 26.43 22.55
CA ASN A 202 -31.18 27.42 22.24
C ASN A 202 -31.52 28.32 23.44
N ALA A 203 -31.67 27.75 24.64
CA ALA A 203 -31.84 28.49 25.89
C ALA A 203 -30.67 29.45 26.15
N GLY A 204 -29.42 28.99 25.97
CA GLY A 204 -28.24 29.83 26.08
C GLY A 204 -28.22 31.02 25.10
N ARG A 205 -28.75 30.84 23.89
CA ARG A 205 -28.93 31.92 22.90
C ARG A 205 -29.95 32.96 23.39
N GLU A 206 -31.11 32.52 23.84
CA GLU A 206 -32.16 33.41 24.35
C GLU A 206 -31.71 34.22 25.56
N LEU A 207 -31.04 33.57 26.52
CA LEU A 207 -30.53 34.24 27.71
C LEU A 207 -29.51 35.33 27.37
N ARG A 208 -28.60 35.08 26.41
CA ARG A 208 -27.68 36.10 25.91
C ARG A 208 -28.41 37.26 25.20
N ILE A 209 -29.45 36.99 24.41
CA ILE A 209 -30.30 38.04 23.79
C ILE A 209 -31.02 38.87 24.87
N LYS A 210 -31.57 38.21 25.89
CA LYS A 210 -32.24 38.80 27.06
C LYS A 210 -31.26 39.48 28.04
N LYS A 211 -29.94 39.43 27.77
CA LYS A 211 -28.84 39.93 28.63
C LYS A 211 -28.82 39.35 30.05
N ILE A 212 -29.26 38.10 30.19
CA ILE A 212 -29.27 37.37 31.46
C ILE A 212 -27.93 36.64 31.61
N PHE A 213 -27.10 37.12 32.55
CA PHE A 213 -25.75 36.61 32.81
C PHE A 213 -25.57 36.01 34.22
N SER A 214 -26.68 35.67 34.91
CA SER A 214 -26.64 34.98 36.21
C SER A 214 -26.40 33.49 36.03
N VAL A 215 -25.39 32.94 36.72
CA VAL A 215 -25.04 31.51 36.75
C VAL A 215 -26.27 30.66 37.07
N GLN A 216 -27.02 31.05 38.10
CA GLN A 216 -28.21 30.36 38.59
C GLN A 216 -29.32 30.35 37.53
N ALA A 217 -29.66 31.51 36.96
CA ALA A 217 -30.72 31.62 35.95
C ALA A 217 -30.37 30.85 34.66
N ILE A 218 -29.10 30.89 34.25
CA ILE A 218 -28.60 30.10 33.12
C ILE A 218 -28.74 28.61 33.43
N THR A 219 -28.23 28.14 34.57
CA THR A 219 -28.30 26.72 34.97
C THR A 219 -29.73 26.21 34.99
N GLN A 220 -30.64 26.95 35.64
CA GLN A 220 -32.05 26.57 35.76
C GLN A 220 -32.73 26.44 34.38
N THR A 221 -32.48 27.37 33.46
CA THR A 221 -33.09 27.32 32.12
C THR A 221 -32.49 26.20 31.25
N ILE A 222 -31.16 26.04 31.23
CA ILE A 222 -30.51 25.03 30.36
C ILE A 222 -30.75 23.60 30.85
N THR A 223 -31.01 23.41 32.15
CA THR A 223 -31.35 22.11 32.75
C THR A 223 -32.87 21.86 32.84
N GLU A 224 -33.70 22.79 32.36
CA GLU A 224 -35.15 22.60 32.29
C GLU A 224 -35.51 21.39 31.42
N GLY A 225 -36.35 20.49 31.94
CA GLY A 225 -36.72 19.24 31.27
C GLY A 225 -35.68 18.10 31.35
N ALA A 226 -34.52 18.32 31.97
CA ALA A 226 -33.53 17.25 32.24
C ALA A 226 -34.10 16.22 33.22
N SER A 227 -33.98 14.92 32.91
CA SER A 227 -34.61 13.84 33.70
C SER A 227 -33.70 13.24 34.78
N SER A 228 -32.39 13.43 34.65
CA SER A 228 -31.34 12.88 35.49
C SER A 228 -30.20 13.86 35.71
N ASP A 229 -29.36 13.64 36.72
CA ASP A 229 -28.16 14.47 36.94
C ASP A 229 -27.14 14.34 35.80
N LEU A 230 -27.16 13.23 35.06
CA LEU A 230 -26.40 13.06 33.81
C LEU A 230 -26.90 14.00 32.71
N ASP A 231 -28.22 14.15 32.55
CA ASP A 231 -28.83 15.09 31.60
C ASP A 231 -28.54 16.55 31.97
N LYS A 232 -28.67 16.89 33.26
CA LYS A 232 -28.33 18.22 33.78
C LYS A 232 -26.85 18.56 33.53
N LEU A 233 -25.96 17.62 33.85
CA LEU A 233 -24.52 17.77 33.63
C LEU A 233 -24.21 17.93 32.14
N ARG A 234 -24.89 17.16 31.28
CA ARG A 234 -24.75 17.29 29.82
C ARG A 234 -25.10 18.70 29.36
N ALA A 235 -26.27 19.22 29.77
CA ALA A 235 -26.71 20.57 29.45
C ALA A 235 -25.70 21.65 29.89
N ILE A 236 -25.13 21.52 31.10
CA ILE A 236 -24.07 22.40 31.60
C ILE A 236 -22.81 22.31 30.72
N TRP A 237 -22.35 21.10 30.41
CA TRP A 237 -21.11 20.88 29.66
C TRP A 237 -21.21 21.33 28.19
N ILE A 238 -22.31 21.02 27.50
CA ILE A 238 -22.54 21.50 26.13
C ILE A 238 -22.73 23.02 26.08
N TRP A 239 -23.40 23.63 27.08
CA TRP A 239 -23.51 25.08 27.17
C TRP A 239 -22.13 25.74 27.33
N LEU A 240 -21.27 25.22 28.20
CA LEU A 240 -19.89 25.71 28.35
C LEU A 240 -19.11 25.61 27.05
N CYS A 241 -19.14 24.44 26.38
CA CYS A 241 -18.44 24.22 25.12
C CYS A 241 -19.02 25.05 23.95
N HIS A 242 -20.27 25.49 24.05
CA HIS A 242 -20.92 26.30 23.02
C HIS A 242 -20.85 27.82 23.29
N TYR A 243 -20.84 28.28 24.54
CA TYR A 243 -20.98 29.71 24.88
C TYR A 243 -19.77 30.37 25.53
N ILE A 244 -18.70 29.61 25.78
CA ILE A 244 -17.40 30.12 26.19
C ILE A 244 -16.37 29.81 25.08
N GLU A 245 -15.51 30.77 24.78
CA GLU A 245 -14.33 30.62 23.91
C GLU A 245 -13.04 30.72 24.73
N TYR A 246 -11.93 30.13 24.25
CA TYR A 246 -10.68 30.23 25.00
C TYR A 246 -10.07 31.64 24.92
N ASP A 247 -9.71 32.22 26.05
CA ASP A 247 -9.04 33.53 26.16
C ASP A 247 -7.56 33.42 25.80
N VAL A 248 -7.26 33.22 24.51
CA VAL A 248 -5.89 33.08 23.99
C VAL A 248 -5.05 34.33 24.31
N LYS A 249 -5.65 35.53 24.30
CA LYS A 249 -4.93 36.77 24.63
C LYS A 249 -4.59 36.85 26.11
N GLY A 250 -5.51 36.47 27.00
CA GLY A 250 -5.22 36.33 28.43
C GLY A 250 -4.15 35.27 28.71
N TYR A 251 -4.28 34.09 28.10
CA TYR A 251 -3.33 32.99 28.24
C TYR A 251 -1.90 33.36 27.78
N LEU A 252 -1.77 34.07 26.66
CA LEU A 252 -0.48 34.57 26.15
C LEU A 252 0.03 35.84 26.88
N GLY A 253 -0.63 36.29 27.95
CA GLY A 253 -0.25 37.49 28.70
C GLY A 253 -0.47 38.82 27.95
N LEU A 254 -1.13 38.79 26.79
CA LEU A 254 -1.43 39.94 25.93
C LEU A 254 -2.63 40.77 26.44
N SER A 255 -3.39 40.24 27.40
CA SER A 255 -4.45 40.93 28.13
C SER A 255 -4.59 40.35 29.54
N LYS A 256 -5.38 41.01 30.40
CA LYS A 256 -5.80 40.41 31.68
C LYS A 256 -6.62 39.14 31.39
N MET A 257 -6.22 38.00 31.96
CA MET A 257 -6.94 36.73 31.87
C MET A 257 -8.38 36.86 32.41
N VAL A 258 -9.33 36.32 31.66
CA VAL A 258 -10.71 36.12 32.13
C VAL A 258 -10.85 34.77 32.82
N TYR A 259 -11.19 34.77 34.12
CA TYR A 259 -11.37 33.54 34.90
C TYR A 259 -12.46 33.59 35.99
N SER A 260 -12.94 34.77 36.43
CA SER A 260 -14.04 34.80 37.40
C SER A 260 -15.36 34.42 36.69
N PRO A 261 -16.21 33.55 37.26
CA PRO A 261 -17.41 33.05 36.60
C PRO A 261 -18.34 34.13 36.03
N GLU A 262 -18.45 35.26 36.74
CA GLU A 262 -19.25 36.41 36.34
C GLU A 262 -18.68 37.08 35.08
N GLN A 263 -17.36 37.23 35.00
CA GLN A 263 -16.66 37.77 33.83
C GLN A 263 -16.66 36.77 32.66
N VAL A 264 -16.53 35.48 32.94
CA VAL A 264 -16.56 34.40 31.94
C VAL A 264 -17.92 34.37 31.23
N ILE A 265 -19.02 34.34 31.99
CA ILE A 265 -20.38 34.31 31.43
C ILE A 265 -20.68 35.60 30.65
N LEU A 266 -20.37 36.76 31.24
CA LEU A 266 -20.59 38.07 30.62
C LEU A 266 -19.84 38.23 29.29
N THR A 267 -18.54 37.88 29.26
CA THR A 267 -17.70 38.07 28.06
C THR A 267 -17.78 36.92 27.06
N GLY A 268 -18.22 35.73 27.50
CA GLY A 268 -18.14 34.50 26.70
C GLY A 268 -16.71 34.01 26.47
N ARG A 269 -15.74 34.36 27.33
CA ARG A 269 -14.33 33.92 27.22
C ARG A 269 -13.75 33.47 28.55
N ALA A 270 -12.85 32.48 28.52
CA ALA A 270 -12.16 31.99 29.70
C ALA A 270 -10.78 31.39 29.39
N VAL A 271 -9.85 31.45 30.34
CA VAL A 271 -8.76 30.46 30.46
C VAL A 271 -9.29 29.19 31.16
N CYS A 272 -8.49 28.11 31.23
CA CYS A 272 -8.91 26.80 31.74
C CYS A 272 -9.63 26.84 33.11
N SER A 273 -9.07 27.55 34.09
CA SER A 273 -9.69 27.73 35.42
C SER A 273 -11.05 28.45 35.37
N GLY A 274 -11.29 29.32 34.38
CA GLY A 274 -12.59 29.95 34.18
C GLY A 274 -13.67 28.99 33.67
N TYR A 275 -13.31 27.99 32.86
CA TYR A 275 -14.24 26.91 32.49
C TYR A 275 -14.58 26.05 33.69
N SER A 276 -13.57 25.61 34.45
CA SER A 276 -13.77 24.67 35.56
C SER A 276 -14.47 25.29 36.76
N SER A 277 -14.21 26.58 37.08
CA SER A 277 -14.93 27.33 38.11
C SER A 277 -16.40 27.62 37.72
N VAL A 278 -16.72 27.93 36.46
CA VAL A 278 -18.13 28.05 36.03
C VAL A 278 -18.82 26.69 36.08
N CYS A 279 -18.18 25.62 35.62
CA CYS A 279 -18.72 24.26 35.70
C CYS A 279 -19.01 23.86 37.15
N LEU A 280 -18.11 24.18 38.09
CA LEU A 280 -18.30 23.94 39.52
C LEU A 280 -19.51 24.69 40.09
N GLN A 281 -19.69 25.97 39.74
CA GLN A 281 -20.85 26.74 40.19
C GLN A 281 -22.16 26.23 39.56
N MET A 282 -22.19 25.95 38.25
CA MET A 282 -23.38 25.41 37.59
C MET A 282 -23.76 24.02 38.13
N CYS A 283 -22.79 23.15 38.41
CA CYS A 283 -23.07 21.86 39.06
C CYS A 283 -23.69 22.05 40.44
N ARG A 284 -23.19 23.01 41.25
CA ARG A 284 -23.78 23.34 42.56
C ARG A 284 -25.24 23.79 42.44
N GLU A 285 -25.55 24.69 41.51
CA GLU A 285 -26.93 25.18 41.29
C GLU A 285 -27.86 24.06 40.77
N ALA A 286 -27.33 23.06 40.05
CA ALA A 286 -28.06 21.88 39.59
C ALA A 286 -28.22 20.75 40.64
N GLY A 287 -27.55 20.87 41.80
CA GLY A 287 -27.53 19.87 42.89
C GLY A 287 -26.47 18.76 42.74
N ILE A 288 -25.54 18.89 41.79
CA ILE A 288 -24.54 17.87 41.44
C ILE A 288 -23.25 18.11 42.22
N GLU A 289 -22.71 17.09 42.90
CA GLU A 289 -21.40 17.25 43.55
C GLU A 289 -20.29 17.33 42.49
N CYS A 290 -19.53 18.42 42.53
CA CYS A 290 -18.45 18.72 41.60
C CYS A 290 -17.24 19.26 42.37
N ARG A 291 -16.04 19.00 41.84
CA ARG A 291 -14.76 19.49 42.32
C ARG A 291 -13.98 20.07 41.14
N GLU A 292 -13.33 21.20 41.36
CA GLU A 292 -12.27 21.69 40.47
C GLU A 292 -10.99 20.90 40.76
N VAL A 293 -10.28 20.50 39.70
CA VAL A 293 -9.05 19.70 39.78
C VAL A 293 -7.95 20.43 39.01
N SER A 294 -6.89 20.82 39.72
CA SER A 294 -5.67 21.39 39.13
C SER A 294 -4.67 20.31 38.78
N GLY A 295 -3.89 20.55 37.72
CA GLY A 295 -2.76 19.69 37.38
C GLY A 295 -2.01 20.10 36.12
N HIS A 296 -1.31 19.12 35.55
CA HIS A 296 -0.52 19.27 34.34
C HIS A 296 -1.27 18.72 33.11
N GLY A 297 -1.48 19.59 32.12
CA GLY A 297 -2.03 19.23 30.82
C GLY A 297 -0.95 19.14 29.74
N LYS A 298 -0.97 18.06 28.94
CA LYS A 298 -0.25 17.94 27.65
C LYS A 298 -0.99 18.68 26.53
N GLY A 299 -1.26 19.96 26.77
CA GLY A 299 -2.09 20.82 25.91
C GLY A 299 -1.32 21.53 24.80
N ALA A 300 -1.80 22.71 24.40
CA ALA A 300 -1.14 23.54 23.40
C ALA A 300 0.28 23.95 23.87
N GLY A 301 1.28 23.66 23.04
CA GLY A 301 2.70 23.92 23.35
C GLY A 301 3.43 22.80 24.10
N TYR A 302 2.77 21.70 24.46
CA TYR A 302 3.43 20.51 24.99
C TYR A 302 4.47 19.95 24.03
N ARG A 303 5.60 19.48 24.57
CA ARG A 303 6.63 18.74 23.82
C ARG A 303 6.83 17.34 24.40
N PRO A 304 7.03 16.30 23.58
CA PRO A 304 7.39 14.97 24.08
C PRO A 304 8.57 15.03 25.06
N GLY A 305 8.47 14.31 26.18
CA GLY A 305 9.48 14.31 27.23
C GLY A 305 9.58 15.57 28.11
N GLN A 306 8.68 16.55 27.95
CA GLN A 306 8.61 17.70 28.85
C GLN A 306 8.45 17.27 30.32
N SER A 307 9.41 17.65 31.16
CA SER A 307 9.34 17.50 32.62
C SER A 307 8.30 18.47 33.20
N TYR A 308 7.53 18.00 34.17
CA TYR A 308 6.57 18.81 34.95
C TYR A 308 6.99 18.96 36.43
N ARG A 309 8.03 18.23 36.86
CA ARG A 309 8.56 18.29 38.23
C ARG A 309 8.97 19.71 38.64
N ASN A 310 8.47 20.17 39.79
CA ASN A 310 8.66 21.51 40.36
C ASN A 310 8.10 22.67 39.50
N ILE A 311 7.19 22.39 38.56
CA ILE A 311 6.41 23.39 37.83
C ILE A 311 5.03 23.51 38.50
N GLU A 312 4.43 24.69 38.51
CA GLU A 312 3.04 24.88 38.94
C GLU A 312 2.05 24.22 37.96
N SER A 313 0.81 23.97 38.39
CA SER A 313 -0.26 23.48 37.50
C SER A 313 -0.50 24.43 36.33
N ASN A 314 -0.46 23.89 35.11
CA ASN A 314 -0.72 24.66 33.89
C ASN A 314 -2.14 24.42 33.32
N HIS A 315 -2.94 23.56 33.95
CA HIS A 315 -4.30 23.24 33.52
C HIS A 315 -5.26 22.99 34.69
N SER A 316 -6.56 23.13 34.44
CA SER A 316 -7.64 22.91 35.40
C SER A 316 -8.87 22.34 34.69
N TRP A 317 -9.52 21.37 35.33
CA TRP A 317 -10.69 20.64 34.83
C TRP A 317 -11.61 20.26 36.00
N ASN A 318 -12.61 19.38 35.78
CA ASN A 318 -13.54 18.98 36.84
C ASN A 318 -13.58 17.47 37.08
N ALA A 319 -13.82 17.10 38.33
CA ALA A 319 -14.35 15.80 38.71
C ALA A 319 -15.80 15.97 39.22
N VAL A 320 -16.69 15.06 38.84
CA VAL A 320 -18.12 15.10 39.17
C VAL A 320 -18.60 13.77 39.71
N CYS A 321 -19.54 13.80 40.67
CA CYS A 321 -20.11 12.61 41.29
C CYS A 321 -21.49 12.31 40.69
N LEU A 322 -21.67 11.12 40.10
CA LEU A 322 -22.92 10.60 39.56
C LEU A 322 -23.14 9.19 40.12
N ASP A 323 -24.35 8.87 40.60
CA ASP A 323 -24.68 7.60 41.30
C ASP A 323 -23.70 7.24 42.44
N GLY A 324 -23.06 8.23 43.09
CA GLY A 324 -22.04 8.00 44.12
C GLY A 324 -20.68 7.54 43.59
N GLN A 325 -20.41 7.69 42.29
CA GLN A 325 -19.13 7.42 41.64
C GLN A 325 -18.55 8.68 40.99
N TRP A 326 -17.23 8.85 41.03
CA TRP A 326 -16.54 10.01 40.45
C TRP A 326 -16.13 9.78 38.99
N TYR A 327 -16.26 10.82 38.17
CA TYR A 327 -15.91 10.85 36.74
C TYR A 327 -15.17 12.16 36.40
N LEU A 328 -14.37 12.15 35.33
CA LEU A 328 -13.55 13.30 34.90
C LEU A 328 -14.12 13.95 33.65
N LEU A 329 -14.13 15.28 33.59
CA LEU A 329 -14.50 16.03 32.40
C LEU A 329 -13.67 17.30 32.22
N ASP A 330 -13.55 17.75 30.98
CA ASP A 330 -12.88 19.00 30.61
C ASP A 330 -13.74 19.76 29.59
N ALA A 331 -14.37 20.86 30.02
CA ALA A 331 -15.14 21.75 29.14
C ALA A 331 -14.24 22.67 28.28
N CYS A 332 -13.03 22.96 28.75
CA CYS A 332 -12.08 23.84 28.07
C CYS A 332 -11.52 23.17 26.80
N TRP A 333 -11.06 21.92 26.92
CA TRP A 333 -10.59 21.15 25.75
C TRP A 333 -11.76 20.47 25.01
N GLY A 334 -12.91 20.30 25.67
CA GLY A 334 -14.18 19.94 25.04
C GLY A 334 -14.67 20.97 24.01
N ALA A 335 -14.43 22.26 24.24
CA ALA A 335 -14.85 23.36 23.36
C ALA A 335 -14.06 23.46 22.05
N GLY A 336 -12.77 23.09 22.03
CA GLY A 336 -11.92 23.34 20.86
C GLY A 336 -10.43 23.06 21.05
N ASN A 337 -9.59 23.87 20.41
CA ASN A 337 -8.15 23.94 20.64
C ASN A 337 -7.61 25.34 20.35
N VAL A 338 -6.48 25.67 20.97
CA VAL A 338 -5.71 26.88 20.64
C VAL A 338 -4.78 26.57 19.47
N ASP A 339 -4.79 27.44 18.47
CA ASP A 339 -3.74 27.59 17.48
C ASP A 339 -2.78 28.66 17.99
N LEU A 340 -1.53 28.29 18.26
CA LEU A 340 -0.54 29.20 18.86
C LEU A 340 0.14 30.09 17.81
N ASP A 341 0.21 29.63 16.55
CA ASP A 341 0.88 30.35 15.46
C ASP A 341 -0.01 31.48 14.95
N ASN A 342 -1.29 31.17 14.69
CA ASN A 342 -2.32 32.16 14.38
C ASN A 342 -2.89 32.87 15.63
N ARG A 343 -2.47 32.45 16.84
CA ARG A 343 -2.91 32.98 18.15
C ARG A 343 -4.44 33.02 18.30
N ALA A 344 -5.10 31.98 17.81
CA ALA A 344 -6.55 31.90 17.65
C ALA A 344 -7.15 30.72 18.43
N PHE A 345 -8.42 30.84 18.81
CA PHE A 345 -9.20 29.72 19.33
C PHE A 345 -9.99 29.07 18.18
N ILE A 346 -9.71 27.81 17.90
CA ILE A 346 -10.46 27.01 16.93
C ILE A 346 -11.50 26.20 17.69
N LYS A 347 -12.75 26.66 17.62
CA LYS A 347 -13.91 25.98 18.20
C LYS A 347 -14.21 24.70 17.41
N ARG A 348 -13.82 23.55 17.97
CA ARG A 348 -14.01 22.20 17.42
C ARG A 348 -14.36 21.27 18.56
N TYR A 349 -15.66 21.07 18.74
CA TYR A 349 -16.25 20.29 19.82
C TYR A 349 -15.70 18.85 19.88
N LYS A 350 -15.39 18.37 21.09
CA LYS A 350 -14.71 17.08 21.33
C LYS A 350 -15.40 16.30 22.45
N GLU A 351 -16.40 15.51 22.07
CA GLU A 351 -17.15 14.56 22.91
C GLU A 351 -16.27 13.66 23.78
N TYR A 352 -15.02 13.38 23.36
CA TYR A 352 -14.03 12.64 24.16
C TYR A 352 -13.90 13.18 25.60
N TYR A 353 -13.91 14.50 25.80
CA TYR A 353 -13.64 15.13 27.10
C TYR A 353 -14.86 15.20 28.05
N PHE A 354 -16.01 14.64 27.68
CA PHE A 354 -17.16 14.49 28.57
C PHE A 354 -17.12 13.13 29.25
N LEU A 355 -17.06 13.09 30.60
CA LEU A 355 -17.03 11.85 31.38
C LEU A 355 -15.98 10.84 30.87
N THR A 356 -14.79 11.33 30.58
CA THR A 356 -13.68 10.52 30.04
C THR A 356 -13.26 9.48 31.08
N ASP A 357 -13.05 8.24 30.65
CA ASP A 357 -12.51 7.20 31.52
C ASP A 357 -11.06 7.56 31.95
N PRO A 358 -10.78 7.64 33.26
CA PRO A 358 -9.46 7.86 33.86
C PRO A 358 -8.27 7.19 33.16
N GLU A 359 -8.44 5.93 32.75
CA GLU A 359 -7.41 5.12 32.09
C GLU A 359 -6.94 5.70 30.75
N ASN A 360 -7.78 6.54 30.12
CA ASN A 360 -7.49 7.29 28.89
C ASN A 360 -7.16 8.77 29.19
N PHE A 361 -7.87 9.37 30.16
CA PHE A 361 -7.71 10.79 30.54
C PHE A 361 -6.32 11.08 31.13
N ILE A 362 -5.76 10.14 31.91
CA ILE A 362 -4.43 10.25 32.51
C ILE A 362 -3.30 10.40 31.49
N ASP A 363 -3.48 9.98 30.23
CA ASP A 363 -2.42 10.12 29.22
C ASP A 363 -2.18 11.58 28.79
N SER A 364 -3.12 12.49 29.07
CA SER A 364 -3.01 13.94 28.80
C SER A 364 -3.21 14.85 30.02
N HIS A 365 -3.81 14.38 31.13
CA HIS A 365 -4.11 15.16 32.33
C HIS A 365 -3.57 14.49 33.60
N PHE A 366 -2.58 15.11 34.27
CA PHE A 366 -2.02 14.60 35.53
C PHE A 366 -2.36 15.54 36.70
N PRO A 367 -3.23 15.15 37.66
CA PRO A 367 -3.65 16.01 38.77
C PRO A 367 -2.55 16.18 39.83
N GLU A 368 -2.56 17.33 40.52
CA GLU A 368 -1.65 17.58 41.67
C GLU A 368 -1.82 16.57 42.81
N LYS A 369 -3.05 16.10 43.00
CA LYS A 369 -3.39 15.12 44.04
C LYS A 369 -3.72 13.78 43.41
N GLU A 370 -3.02 12.75 43.88
CA GLU A 370 -3.16 11.36 43.42
C GLU A 370 -4.61 10.85 43.45
N GLU A 371 -5.40 11.31 44.43
CA GLU A 371 -6.82 10.98 44.59
C GLU A 371 -7.67 11.26 43.33
N TRP A 372 -7.36 12.31 42.57
CA TRP A 372 -8.12 12.70 41.36
C TRP A 372 -7.64 12.00 40.09
N GLN A 373 -6.65 11.10 40.17
CA GLN A 373 -6.37 10.20 39.05
C GLN A 373 -7.50 9.19 38.84
N LEU A 374 -8.24 8.83 39.90
CA LEU A 374 -9.33 7.82 39.89
C LEU A 374 -8.96 6.43 39.31
N LEU A 375 -7.67 6.14 39.17
CA LEU A 375 -7.14 4.84 38.72
C LEU A 375 -7.14 3.81 39.86
N GLU A 376 -7.33 2.54 39.52
CA GLU A 376 -7.12 1.40 40.45
C GLU A 376 -5.65 1.28 40.90
N SER A 377 -4.71 1.80 40.09
CA SER A 377 -3.29 1.93 40.43
C SER A 377 -2.78 3.26 39.88
N PRO A 378 -2.71 4.30 40.72
CA PRO A 378 -2.18 5.60 40.32
C PRO A 378 -0.76 5.53 39.76
N ILE A 379 -0.46 6.39 38.79
CA ILE A 379 0.89 6.54 38.21
C ILE A 379 1.60 7.74 38.82
N LYS A 380 2.93 7.73 38.76
CA LYS A 380 3.75 8.89 39.13
C LYS A 380 3.97 9.83 37.95
N ILE A 381 4.38 11.06 38.25
CA ILE A 381 4.64 12.09 37.24
C ILE A 381 5.72 11.64 36.23
N GLU A 382 6.72 10.85 36.65
CA GLU A 382 7.78 10.36 35.76
C GLU A 382 7.34 9.28 34.77
N GLU A 383 6.17 8.66 35.00
CA GLU A 383 5.52 7.76 34.03
C GLU A 383 4.57 8.55 33.12
N PHE A 384 3.88 9.56 33.65
CA PHE A 384 3.09 10.51 32.85
C PHE A 384 3.97 11.25 31.82
N GLU A 385 5.14 11.75 32.24
CA GLU A 385 6.15 12.40 31.38
C GLU A 385 6.60 11.49 30.22
N LYS A 386 6.65 10.17 30.44
CA LYS A 386 7.09 9.17 29.46
C LYS A 386 5.97 8.65 28.55
N ARG A 387 4.71 8.69 28.97
CA ARG A 387 3.58 8.17 28.18
C ARG A 387 3.34 8.96 26.90
N VAL A 388 3.12 8.21 25.81
CA VAL A 388 2.74 8.71 24.48
C VAL A 388 1.49 9.58 24.59
N LEU A 389 1.53 10.79 24.03
CA LEU A 389 0.33 11.62 23.91
C LEU A 389 -0.56 11.09 22.78
N LYS A 390 -1.73 10.58 23.16
CA LYS A 390 -2.82 10.22 22.24
C LYS A 390 -3.77 11.41 22.11
N LYS A 391 -4.10 11.80 20.88
CA LYS A 391 -5.13 12.81 20.57
C LYS A 391 -6.52 12.16 20.69
N PRO A 392 -7.61 12.93 20.90
CA PRO A 392 -8.97 12.38 21.03
C PRO A 392 -9.39 11.39 19.94
N ASP A 393 -9.02 11.63 18.68
CA ASP A 393 -9.36 10.79 17.54
C ASP A 393 -8.80 9.36 17.65
N PHE A 394 -7.70 9.14 18.39
CA PHE A 394 -7.18 7.81 18.72
C PHE A 394 -8.22 6.96 19.47
N TYR A 395 -8.93 7.59 20.42
CA TYR A 395 -9.95 6.94 21.24
C TYR A 395 -11.28 6.83 20.51
N THR A 396 -11.66 7.83 19.71
CA THR A 396 -12.85 7.79 18.84
C THR A 396 -12.77 6.62 17.84
N LEU A 397 -11.58 6.31 17.32
CA LEU A 397 -11.32 5.17 16.44
C LEU A 397 -11.10 3.85 17.20
N ASN A 398 -11.24 3.83 18.54
CA ASN A 398 -11.05 2.66 19.41
C ASN A 398 -9.66 1.99 19.25
N LEU A 399 -8.61 2.79 18.99
CA LEU A 399 -7.27 2.27 18.78
C LEU A 399 -6.65 1.78 20.10
N THR A 400 -5.84 0.73 20.01
CA THR A 400 -5.00 0.23 21.10
C THR A 400 -3.55 0.22 20.65
N LEU A 401 -2.70 0.98 21.33
CA LEU A 401 -1.28 1.07 21.03
C LEU A 401 -0.56 -0.13 21.65
N ASN A 402 -0.13 -1.07 20.82
CA ASN A 402 0.47 -2.33 21.25
C ASN A 402 1.91 -2.06 21.73
N HIS A 403 2.72 -1.42 20.89
CA HIS A 403 4.10 -1.01 21.16
C HIS A 403 4.48 0.21 20.29
N PRO A 404 5.31 1.15 20.77
CA PRO A 404 5.85 1.26 22.13
C PRO A 404 4.84 1.88 23.11
N LYS A 405 5.14 1.84 24.42
CA LYS A 405 4.28 2.45 25.47
C LYS A 405 4.71 3.86 25.87
N HIS A 406 5.94 4.24 25.55
CA HIS A 406 6.53 5.54 25.86
C HIS A 406 6.81 6.34 24.59
N PHE A 407 6.89 7.67 24.71
CA PHE A 407 7.04 8.58 23.56
C PHE A 407 8.39 8.43 22.85
N LEU A 408 9.44 8.05 23.59
CA LEU A 408 10.79 7.91 23.07
C LEU A 408 11.01 6.49 22.55
N ILE A 409 11.48 6.38 21.32
CA ILE A 409 11.87 5.13 20.67
C ILE A 409 13.33 5.23 20.26
N VAL A 410 14.21 4.46 20.89
CA VAL A 410 15.59 4.28 20.42
C VAL A 410 15.59 3.16 19.38
N THR A 411 16.28 3.33 18.25
CA THR A 411 16.34 2.30 17.21
C THR A 411 17.17 1.08 17.66
N GLU A 412 16.63 -0.11 17.44
CA GLU A 412 17.34 -1.37 17.61
C GLU A 412 17.92 -1.80 16.26
N ASN A 413 19.24 -1.93 16.16
CA ASN A 413 19.96 -2.22 14.90
C ASN A 413 19.62 -1.23 13.75
N GLY A 414 19.33 0.03 14.09
CA GLY A 414 18.94 1.07 13.13
C GLY A 414 17.50 0.97 12.62
N GLU A 415 16.66 0.16 13.25
CA GLU A 415 15.24 0.01 12.96
C GLU A 415 14.37 0.33 14.19
N ALA A 416 13.17 0.85 13.98
CA ALA A 416 12.17 1.05 15.02
C ALA A 416 10.81 0.51 14.55
N THR A 417 9.94 0.12 15.48
CA THR A 417 8.58 -0.37 15.16
C THR A 417 7.54 0.37 16.00
N VAL A 418 6.43 0.76 15.36
CA VAL A 418 5.17 1.09 16.04
C VAL A 418 4.10 0.10 15.58
N SER A 419 3.24 -0.34 16.49
CA SER A 419 2.14 -1.26 16.17
C SER A 419 0.89 -0.97 16.99
N MET A 420 -0.27 -1.10 16.35
CA MET A 420 -1.58 -0.87 16.96
C MET A 420 -2.56 -1.98 16.61
N SER A 421 -3.60 -2.13 17.43
CA SER A 421 -4.77 -2.96 17.16
C SER A 421 -6.04 -2.11 17.21
N PHE A 422 -7.09 -2.56 16.50
CA PHE A 422 -8.35 -1.83 16.33
C PHE A 422 -9.52 -2.78 16.03
N PRO A 423 -10.75 -2.48 16.47
CA PRO A 423 -11.91 -3.39 16.33
C PRO A 423 -12.66 -3.24 14.99
N GLN A 424 -12.38 -2.21 14.22
CA GLN A 424 -13.02 -1.88 12.94
C GLN A 424 -11.96 -1.35 11.97
N LEU A 425 -12.19 -1.46 10.65
CA LEU A 425 -11.24 -1.04 9.63
C LEU A 425 -10.86 0.44 9.77
N VAL A 426 -9.55 0.68 9.92
CA VAL A 426 -8.92 2.00 9.95
C VAL A 426 -7.74 2.00 8.98
N HIS A 427 -7.66 3.01 8.11
CA HIS A 427 -6.47 3.28 7.30
C HIS A 427 -5.52 4.19 8.09
N PHE A 428 -4.22 4.03 7.84
CA PHE A 428 -3.16 4.75 8.53
C PHE A 428 -2.23 5.41 7.52
N THR A 429 -1.67 6.55 7.91
CA THR A 429 -0.52 7.16 7.25
C THR A 429 0.39 7.80 8.31
N TYR A 430 1.59 8.22 7.91
CA TYR A 430 2.57 8.81 8.80
C TYR A 430 3.37 9.92 8.12
N GLN A 431 3.86 10.85 8.93
CA GLN A 431 4.85 11.86 8.54
C GLN A 431 6.06 11.69 9.46
N ILE A 432 7.27 11.92 8.92
CA ILE A 432 8.50 11.79 9.69
C ILE A 432 9.49 12.89 9.31
N SER A 433 9.99 13.61 10.32
CA SER A 433 10.86 14.77 10.17
C SER A 433 12.15 14.60 10.96
N GLN A 434 13.31 14.92 10.37
CA GLN A 434 14.58 15.01 11.10
C GLN A 434 14.66 16.32 11.88
N LEU A 435 15.07 16.25 13.14
CA LEU A 435 15.31 17.41 14.00
C LEU A 435 16.77 17.86 13.88
N SER A 436 16.98 19.07 13.36
CA SER A 436 18.30 19.69 13.16
C SER A 436 18.37 21.04 13.87
N GLY A 437 18.57 21.00 15.19
CA GLY A 437 18.55 22.19 16.05
C GLY A 437 17.15 22.82 16.08
N LYS A 438 17.03 24.09 15.66
CA LYS A 438 15.74 24.80 15.54
C LYS A 438 15.01 24.54 14.20
N LYS A 439 15.55 23.71 13.30
CA LYS A 439 14.92 23.38 12.01
C LYS A 439 14.47 21.92 11.97
N THR A 440 13.23 21.70 11.54
CA THR A 440 12.73 20.39 11.09
C THR A 440 12.96 20.24 9.59
N GLN A 441 13.23 19.01 9.13
CA GLN A 441 13.22 18.64 7.72
C GLN A 441 12.37 17.39 7.54
N GLU A 442 11.24 17.51 6.83
CA GLU A 442 10.42 16.36 6.44
C GLU A 442 11.18 15.43 5.48
N LEU A 443 10.94 14.12 5.62
CA LEU A 443 11.60 13.06 4.87
C LEU A 443 10.60 12.25 4.04
N SER A 444 11.09 11.61 2.97
CA SER A 444 10.26 10.70 2.18
C SER A 444 9.74 9.53 3.02
N LYS A 445 8.49 9.13 2.75
CA LYS A 445 7.90 7.89 3.29
C LYS A 445 8.72 6.64 2.94
N SER A 446 9.60 6.68 1.94
CA SER A 446 10.55 5.59 1.57
C SER A 446 11.46 5.09 2.70
N ILE A 447 11.54 5.79 3.85
CA ILE A 447 12.26 5.30 5.04
C ILE A 447 11.40 4.42 5.97
N GLY A 448 10.17 4.10 5.57
CA GLY A 448 9.22 3.33 6.37
C GLY A 448 8.44 2.27 5.59
N PHE A 449 8.08 1.20 6.31
CA PHE A 449 7.32 0.06 5.83
C PHE A 449 6.07 -0.10 6.71
N LEU A 450 4.98 0.53 6.27
CA LEU A 450 3.65 0.41 6.87
C LEU A 450 2.94 -0.83 6.32
N THR A 451 2.51 -1.73 7.20
CA THR A 451 1.62 -2.86 6.90
C THR A 451 0.35 -2.73 7.72
N SER A 452 -0.79 -3.13 7.16
CA SER A 452 -2.09 -3.05 7.81
C SER A 452 -2.95 -4.26 7.48
N THR A 453 -3.82 -4.62 8.42
CA THR A 453 -4.80 -5.70 8.35
C THR A 453 -6.16 -5.14 8.81
N GLN A 454 -7.21 -5.94 8.77
CA GLN A 454 -8.54 -5.51 9.24
C GLN A 454 -8.63 -5.20 10.75
N GLN A 455 -7.62 -5.59 11.56
CA GLN A 455 -7.64 -5.45 13.02
C GLN A 455 -6.31 -4.95 13.64
N SER A 456 -5.25 -4.78 12.85
CA SER A 456 -3.95 -4.33 13.35
C SER A 456 -3.06 -3.71 12.28
N MET A 457 -2.15 -2.83 12.69
CA MET A 457 -1.11 -2.25 11.84
C MET A 457 0.27 -2.40 12.48
N LYS A 458 1.30 -2.39 11.63
CA LYS A 458 2.72 -2.40 12.00
C LYS A 458 3.49 -1.49 11.05
N LEU A 459 4.08 -0.44 11.59
CA LEU A 459 4.99 0.47 10.90
C LEU A 459 6.42 0.20 11.34
N ARG A 460 7.29 -0.20 10.42
CA ARG A 460 8.75 -0.33 10.64
C ARG A 460 9.44 0.91 10.04
N ILE A 461 10.24 1.64 10.81
CA ILE A 461 10.99 2.83 10.39
C ILE A 461 12.49 2.53 10.39
N MET A 462 13.21 2.93 9.35
CA MET A 462 14.65 2.71 9.17
C MET A 462 15.32 4.05 8.81
N PRO A 463 15.74 4.86 9.81
CA PRO A 463 16.25 6.20 9.55
C PRO A 463 17.57 6.17 8.78
N PRO A 464 17.77 7.06 7.78
CA PRO A 464 18.91 6.99 6.87
C PRO A 464 20.22 7.48 7.47
N LYS A 465 20.18 8.15 8.64
CA LYS A 465 21.33 8.78 9.31
C LYS A 465 21.20 8.66 10.84
N PRO A 466 22.29 8.83 11.61
CA PRO A 466 22.18 9.06 13.04
C PRO A 466 21.42 10.37 13.34
N GLY A 467 20.78 10.45 14.51
CA GLY A 467 20.13 11.67 15.01
C GLY A 467 18.71 11.45 15.55
N THR A 468 18.04 12.55 15.86
CA THR A 468 16.67 12.57 16.41
C THR A 468 15.66 12.90 15.32
N TYR A 469 14.50 12.26 15.36
CA TYR A 469 13.39 12.46 14.43
C TYR A 469 12.07 12.57 15.18
N GLU A 470 11.10 13.26 14.60
CA GLU A 470 9.71 13.27 15.05
C GLU A 470 8.87 12.41 14.10
N LEU A 471 8.11 11.47 14.65
CA LEU A 471 7.23 10.55 13.92
C LEU A 471 5.79 10.82 14.31
N GLU A 472 4.97 11.24 13.37
CA GLU A 472 3.54 11.53 13.56
C GLU A 472 2.70 10.47 12.86
N LEU A 473 1.70 9.93 13.55
CA LEU A 473 0.77 8.95 12.99
C LEU A 473 -0.61 9.56 12.81
N PHE A 474 -1.23 9.31 11.66
CA PHE A 474 -2.55 9.79 11.31
C PHE A 474 -3.44 8.61 10.90
N ALA A 475 -4.75 8.71 11.18
CA ALA A 475 -5.70 7.63 10.93
C ALA A 475 -7.07 8.12 10.43
N GLN A 476 -7.78 7.22 9.75
CA GLN A 476 -9.08 7.45 9.13
C GLN A 476 -9.94 6.18 9.21
N ALA A 477 -11.21 6.30 9.63
CA ALA A 477 -12.16 5.17 9.60
C ALA A 477 -12.51 4.79 8.14
N GLY A 478 -12.40 3.50 7.80
CA GLY A 478 -12.45 3.03 6.40
C GLY A 478 -13.72 3.42 5.64
N ASN A 479 -14.86 3.35 6.30
CA ASN A 479 -16.17 3.58 5.65
C ASN A 479 -16.50 5.07 5.40
N THR A 480 -15.54 5.99 5.52
CA THR A 480 -15.79 7.43 5.32
C THR A 480 -14.65 8.14 4.56
N PRO A 481 -14.94 8.86 3.45
CA PRO A 481 -13.98 9.78 2.85
C PRO A 481 -13.82 11.02 3.74
N LYS A 482 -12.84 10.97 4.64
CA LYS A 482 -12.52 12.06 5.59
C LYS A 482 -11.03 12.31 5.56
N THR A 483 -10.61 13.51 5.92
CA THR A 483 -9.20 13.82 6.18
C THR A 483 -8.65 12.90 7.27
N TYR A 484 -7.47 12.32 7.04
CA TYR A 484 -6.67 11.68 8.09
C TYR A 484 -6.50 12.62 9.30
N ASN A 485 -6.78 12.13 10.50
CA ASN A 485 -6.61 12.90 11.74
C ASN A 485 -5.36 12.43 12.48
N TRP A 486 -4.57 13.36 13.02
CA TRP A 486 -3.40 13.06 13.85
C TRP A 486 -3.83 12.34 15.12
N ILE A 487 -3.32 11.12 15.37
CA ILE A 487 -3.71 10.28 16.51
C ILE A 487 -2.66 10.25 17.62
N CYS A 488 -1.36 10.29 17.30
CA CYS A 488 -0.26 10.37 18.28
C CYS A 488 1.06 10.74 17.59
N SER A 489 2.08 11.09 18.39
CA SER A 489 3.46 11.25 17.91
C SER A 489 4.49 10.59 18.84
N PHE A 490 5.68 10.35 18.30
CA PHE A 490 6.83 9.75 18.98
C PHE A 490 8.10 10.53 18.64
N GLN A 491 9.03 10.60 19.61
CA GLN A 491 10.41 11.00 19.35
C GLN A 491 11.21 9.73 19.03
N LEU A 492 11.86 9.72 17.88
CA LEU A 492 12.78 8.67 17.47
C LEU A 492 14.22 9.11 17.73
N GLU A 493 15.04 8.25 18.31
CA GLU A 493 16.49 8.43 18.37
C GLU A 493 17.19 7.28 17.63
N CYS A 494 18.04 7.63 16.69
CA CYS A 494 18.83 6.68 15.90
C CYS A 494 20.32 6.86 16.25
N PRO A 495 20.90 6.00 17.11
CA PRO A 495 22.32 6.06 17.43
C PRO A 495 23.19 5.61 16.25
N SER A 496 22.71 4.63 15.49
CA SER A 496 23.38 4.05 14.31
C SER A 496 22.32 3.63 13.28
N PRO A 497 22.33 4.18 12.06
CA PRO A 497 21.39 3.81 11.01
C PRO A 497 21.67 2.41 10.47
N LYS A 498 20.63 1.74 10.01
CA LYS A 498 20.74 0.46 9.32
C LYS A 498 21.22 0.73 7.89
N ILE A 499 22.37 0.17 7.50
CA ILE A 499 22.82 0.23 6.10
C ILE A 499 21.86 -0.64 5.28
N SER A 500 20.95 0.03 4.57
CA SER A 500 19.96 -0.54 3.67
C SER A 500 19.94 0.30 2.41
N GLU A 501 19.55 -0.30 1.29
CA GLU A 501 19.05 0.49 0.17
C GLU A 501 17.75 1.21 0.56
N GLU A 502 17.46 2.31 -0.14
CA GLU A 502 16.20 3.05 -0.02
C GLU A 502 15.03 2.25 -0.61
N LEU A 503 13.85 2.32 0.01
CA LEU A 503 12.67 1.63 -0.49
C LEU A 503 12.04 2.41 -1.65
N PRO A 504 11.53 1.74 -2.71
CA PRO A 504 10.79 2.40 -3.76
C PRO A 504 9.51 3.03 -3.20
N GLU A 505 9.14 4.21 -3.72
CA GLU A 505 7.93 4.92 -3.30
C GLU A 505 6.67 4.06 -3.43
N ASN A 506 5.84 4.10 -2.39
CA ASN A 506 4.52 3.47 -2.37
C ASN A 506 3.43 4.54 -2.28
N PRO A 507 2.80 4.93 -3.41
CA PRO A 507 1.73 5.94 -3.43
C PRO A 507 0.38 5.41 -2.92
N HIS A 508 0.32 4.17 -2.42
CA HIS A 508 -0.89 3.51 -1.92
C HIS A 508 -0.84 3.27 -0.40
N GLU A 509 -0.03 4.05 0.31
CA GLU A 509 0.15 4.13 1.77
C GLU A 509 0.67 2.88 2.49
N CYS A 510 0.13 1.68 2.24
CA CYS A 510 0.57 0.44 2.90
C CYS A 510 1.07 -0.66 1.94
N TRP A 511 1.90 -1.52 2.51
CA TRP A 511 2.46 -2.73 1.92
C TRP A 511 1.68 -3.97 2.38
N GLY A 512 1.73 -5.04 1.60
CA GLY A 512 0.88 -6.22 1.72
C GLY A 512 -0.35 -6.14 0.81
N LEU A 513 -1.33 -7.02 1.03
CA LEU A 513 -2.69 -6.79 0.53
C LEU A 513 -3.29 -5.57 1.23
N GLN A 514 -4.15 -4.82 0.53
CA GLN A 514 -4.95 -3.78 1.18
C GLN A 514 -5.93 -4.42 2.18
N PRO A 515 -6.24 -3.79 3.34
CA PRO A 515 -7.13 -4.36 4.34
C PRO A 515 -8.56 -4.68 3.84
N ASP A 516 -9.01 -4.00 2.79
CA ASP A 516 -10.31 -4.13 2.13
C ASP A 516 -10.27 -5.03 0.88
N ALA A 517 -9.14 -5.60 0.48
CA ALA A 517 -8.99 -6.43 -0.73
C ALA A 517 -10.00 -7.61 -0.85
N THR A 518 -10.64 -8.00 0.25
CA THR A 518 -11.76 -8.95 0.28
C THR A 518 -13.03 -8.45 -0.41
N SER A 519 -13.33 -7.15 -0.43
CA SER A 519 -14.46 -6.59 -1.20
C SER A 519 -14.16 -6.65 -2.71
N LEU A 520 -12.92 -6.33 -3.08
CA LEU A 520 -12.36 -6.42 -4.42
C LEU A 520 -12.28 -7.87 -4.95
N GLY A 521 -12.57 -8.86 -4.10
CA GLY A 521 -12.75 -10.26 -4.47
C GLY A 521 -11.56 -11.18 -4.19
N LEU A 522 -10.49 -10.68 -3.57
CA LEU A 522 -9.35 -11.51 -3.17
C LEU A 522 -9.58 -12.22 -1.83
N GLU A 523 -9.04 -13.43 -1.67
CA GLU A 523 -8.99 -14.08 -0.37
C GLU A 523 -7.81 -13.54 0.48
N PRO A 524 -7.93 -13.52 1.82
CA PRO A 524 -6.82 -13.15 2.69
C PRO A 524 -5.62 -14.09 2.51
N CYS A 525 -4.42 -13.52 2.32
CA CYS A 525 -3.18 -14.29 2.20
C CYS A 525 -2.09 -13.74 3.13
N ASN A 526 -1.06 -14.56 3.40
CA ASN A 526 0.04 -14.20 4.29
C ASN A 526 1.19 -13.43 3.59
N TYR A 527 1.05 -13.09 2.31
CA TYR A 527 2.11 -12.40 1.55
C TYR A 527 2.18 -10.90 1.85
N GLY A 528 3.40 -10.36 1.91
CA GLY A 528 3.67 -8.91 1.95
C GLY A 528 3.54 -8.22 3.31
N ASN A 529 3.18 -8.94 4.38
CA ASN A 529 3.31 -8.44 5.77
C ASN A 529 4.78 -8.24 6.20
N GLU A 530 5.73 -8.77 5.43
CA GLU A 530 7.18 -8.58 5.58
C GLU A 530 7.83 -8.52 4.19
N ILE A 531 9.09 -8.08 4.16
CA ILE A 531 9.92 -7.96 2.94
C ILE A 531 10.16 -9.34 2.30
N ILE A 532 9.92 -9.46 0.99
CA ILE A 532 10.07 -10.71 0.23
C ILE A 532 11.48 -10.74 -0.40
N SER A 533 12.44 -11.36 0.27
CA SER A 533 13.80 -11.55 -0.26
C SER A 533 13.84 -12.57 -1.40
N LEU A 534 14.58 -12.26 -2.47
CA LEU A 534 14.73 -13.08 -3.68
C LEU A 534 16.21 -13.41 -3.94
N GLU A 535 16.54 -14.69 -3.92
CA GLU A 535 17.90 -15.21 -4.21
C GLU A 535 18.11 -15.61 -5.68
N SER A 536 17.03 -15.76 -6.43
CA SER A 536 16.99 -16.22 -7.82
C SER A 536 16.54 -15.13 -8.82
N GLY A 537 16.50 -13.86 -8.37
CA GLY A 537 15.96 -12.74 -9.14
C GLY A 537 14.54 -12.93 -9.68
N SER A 538 13.76 -13.87 -9.13
CA SER A 538 12.49 -14.31 -9.69
C SER A 538 11.48 -14.61 -8.60
N PHE A 539 10.22 -14.26 -8.84
CA PHE A 539 9.12 -14.39 -7.86
C PHE A 539 7.82 -14.79 -8.57
N ARG A 540 6.97 -15.58 -7.90
CA ARG A 540 5.66 -16.03 -8.39
C ARG A 540 4.62 -15.74 -7.32
N LEU A 541 3.93 -14.61 -7.44
CA LEU A 541 2.80 -14.27 -6.58
C LEU A 541 1.59 -15.10 -7.01
N VAL A 542 0.86 -15.64 -6.02
CA VAL A 542 -0.46 -16.26 -6.23
C VAL A 542 -1.42 -15.67 -5.20
N LEU A 543 -2.55 -15.16 -5.67
CA LEU A 543 -3.65 -14.70 -4.82
C LEU A 543 -4.90 -15.48 -5.21
N LYS A 544 -5.60 -16.08 -4.24
CA LYS A 544 -6.90 -16.73 -4.49
C LYS A 544 -7.99 -15.69 -4.69
N THR A 545 -8.94 -15.98 -5.56
CA THR A 545 -10.03 -15.08 -5.95
C THR A 545 -11.39 -15.75 -5.70
N THR A 546 -12.29 -15.03 -5.05
CA THR A 546 -13.68 -15.45 -4.76
C THR A 546 -14.60 -15.40 -5.99
N ARG A 547 -14.15 -14.71 -7.05
CA ARG A 547 -14.81 -14.56 -8.35
C ARG A 547 -13.75 -14.27 -9.43
N PRO A 548 -14.05 -14.43 -10.73
CA PRO A 548 -13.13 -14.07 -11.79
C PRO A 548 -12.83 -12.56 -11.78
N LEU A 549 -11.56 -12.18 -11.91
CA LEU A 549 -11.11 -10.78 -11.89
C LEU A 549 -10.23 -10.45 -13.11
N MET A 550 -10.36 -9.23 -13.63
CA MET A 550 -9.33 -8.63 -14.47
C MET A 550 -8.18 -8.13 -13.59
N VAL A 551 -6.94 -8.29 -14.07
CA VAL A 551 -5.73 -7.96 -13.29
C VAL A 551 -4.78 -7.09 -14.10
N LEU A 552 -4.24 -6.06 -13.44
CA LEU A 552 -3.13 -5.23 -13.92
C LEU A 552 -2.05 -5.22 -12.85
N CYS A 553 -0.81 -5.53 -13.22
CA CYS A 553 0.34 -5.42 -12.32
C CYS A 553 1.30 -4.33 -12.81
N GLU A 554 1.85 -3.57 -11.88
CA GLU A 554 2.95 -2.63 -12.10
C GLU A 554 4.19 -3.08 -11.32
N LEU A 555 5.38 -2.93 -11.92
CA LEU A 555 6.66 -3.17 -11.26
C LEU A 555 7.49 -1.88 -11.30
N SER A 556 8.03 -1.48 -10.14
CA SER A 556 8.79 -0.23 -9.98
C SER A 556 10.10 -0.48 -9.23
N HIS A 557 11.20 -0.01 -9.80
CA HIS A 557 12.56 -0.04 -9.24
C HIS A 557 13.36 1.14 -9.81
N LYS A 558 14.32 1.66 -9.04
CA LYS A 558 15.11 2.87 -9.35
C LYS A 558 15.83 2.87 -10.71
N ASN A 559 16.16 1.71 -11.26
CA ASN A 559 16.85 1.54 -12.55
C ASN A 559 15.93 1.04 -13.68
N LEU A 560 14.62 0.92 -13.45
CA LEU A 560 13.69 0.17 -14.31
C LEU A 560 12.70 1.12 -15.01
N ASP A 561 12.79 1.23 -16.34
CA ASP A 561 11.84 2.02 -17.13
C ASP A 561 10.51 1.29 -17.38
N LYS A 562 9.47 2.04 -17.82
CA LYS A 562 8.10 1.52 -18.03
C LYS A 562 7.95 0.48 -19.15
N THR A 563 8.90 0.38 -20.07
CA THR A 563 8.95 -0.64 -21.13
C THR A 563 9.62 -1.90 -20.61
N LEU A 564 10.78 -1.75 -19.97
CA LEU A 564 11.50 -2.87 -19.37
C LEU A 564 10.72 -3.53 -18.22
N ALA A 565 10.00 -2.74 -17.41
CA ALA A 565 9.09 -3.23 -16.37
C ALA A 565 8.00 -4.18 -16.91
N LYS A 566 7.52 -3.97 -18.15
CA LYS A 566 6.53 -4.88 -18.78
C LYS A 566 7.17 -6.21 -19.19
N LYS A 567 8.43 -6.21 -19.63
CA LYS A 567 9.21 -7.45 -19.87
C LYS A 567 9.55 -8.19 -18.57
N CYS A 568 9.38 -7.55 -17.41
CA CYS A 568 9.60 -8.17 -16.10
C CYS A 568 8.34 -8.84 -15.52
N LEU A 569 7.18 -8.78 -16.18
CA LEU A 569 5.90 -9.28 -15.67
C LEU A 569 5.20 -10.24 -16.64
N ALA A 570 4.60 -11.30 -16.10
CA ALA A 570 3.63 -12.16 -16.78
C ALA A 570 2.44 -12.43 -15.85
N ILE A 571 1.22 -12.22 -16.35
CA ILE A 571 -0.01 -12.21 -15.54
C ILE A 571 -0.98 -13.26 -16.09
N GLN A 572 -1.39 -14.20 -15.25
CA GLN A 572 -2.30 -15.30 -15.57
C GLN A 572 -3.55 -15.20 -14.67
N PRO A 573 -4.69 -14.72 -15.20
CA PRO A 573 -5.97 -14.67 -14.47
C PRO A 573 -6.80 -15.94 -14.72
N GLU A 574 -7.05 -16.68 -13.65
CA GLU A 574 -7.84 -17.91 -13.62
C GLU A 574 -9.16 -17.65 -12.86
N PRO A 575 -10.16 -18.54 -12.88
CA PRO A 575 -11.46 -18.28 -12.26
C PRO A 575 -11.42 -18.16 -10.71
N ASP A 576 -10.53 -18.91 -10.06
CA ASP A 576 -10.37 -19.00 -8.60
C ASP A 576 -9.02 -18.45 -8.09
N GLN A 577 -8.15 -17.96 -8.98
CA GLN A 577 -6.87 -17.38 -8.60
C GLN A 577 -6.32 -16.42 -9.66
N LEU A 578 -5.38 -15.57 -9.26
CA LEU A 578 -4.46 -14.90 -10.18
C LEU A 578 -3.02 -15.28 -9.84
N THR A 579 -2.23 -15.53 -10.88
CA THR A 579 -0.78 -15.74 -10.78
C THR A 579 -0.05 -14.57 -11.45
N CYS A 580 0.91 -13.97 -10.77
CA CYS A 580 1.82 -12.97 -11.35
C CYS A 580 3.27 -13.42 -11.19
N SER A 581 3.91 -13.74 -12.31
CA SER A 581 5.35 -14.05 -12.36
C SER A 581 6.15 -12.77 -12.61
N VAL A 582 7.22 -12.60 -11.83
CA VAL A 582 8.06 -11.39 -11.79
C VAL A 582 9.52 -11.76 -11.96
N LEU A 583 10.25 -10.99 -12.76
CA LEU A 583 11.70 -11.08 -12.93
C LEU A 583 12.35 -9.76 -12.50
N CYS A 584 13.46 -9.84 -11.77
CA CYS A 584 14.21 -8.71 -11.22
C CYS A 584 15.60 -8.65 -11.88
N PRO A 585 15.82 -7.79 -12.90
CA PRO A 585 17.09 -7.71 -13.61
C PRO A 585 18.20 -6.93 -12.89
N TYR A 586 17.86 -6.24 -11.79
CA TYR A 586 18.78 -5.46 -10.97
C TYR A 586 18.67 -5.83 -9.48
N TYR A 587 19.76 -5.64 -8.73
CA TYR A 587 19.75 -5.75 -7.27
C TYR A 587 18.95 -4.63 -6.60
N GLY A 588 18.49 -4.89 -5.37
CA GLY A 588 17.78 -3.91 -4.53
C GLY A 588 16.26 -4.13 -4.46
N TYR A 589 15.55 -3.09 -4.01
CA TYR A 589 14.12 -3.17 -3.69
C TYR A 589 13.19 -2.84 -4.87
N TYR A 590 12.11 -3.63 -5.02
CA TYR A 590 11.06 -3.45 -6.01
C TYR A 590 9.69 -3.29 -5.34
N ARG A 591 8.85 -2.39 -5.84
CA ARG A 591 7.40 -2.40 -5.59
C ARG A 591 6.73 -3.17 -6.71
N LEU A 592 6.09 -4.29 -6.39
CA LEU A 592 5.07 -4.93 -7.23
C LEU A 592 3.70 -4.46 -6.72
N SER A 593 2.95 -3.74 -7.55
CA SER A 593 1.57 -3.33 -7.22
C SER A 593 0.58 -4.11 -8.07
N VAL A 594 -0.43 -4.68 -7.41
CA VAL A 594 -1.51 -5.45 -8.03
C VAL A 594 -2.78 -4.61 -7.97
N PHE A 595 -3.38 -4.40 -9.14
CA PHE A 595 -4.69 -3.76 -9.29
C PHE A 595 -5.67 -4.77 -9.87
N VAL A 596 -6.90 -4.75 -9.39
CA VAL A 596 -7.96 -5.67 -9.84
C VAL A 596 -9.20 -4.91 -10.26
N ARG A 597 -10.04 -5.58 -11.05
CA ARG A 597 -11.41 -5.18 -11.38
C ARG A 597 -12.25 -6.43 -11.53
N ASP A 598 -13.56 -6.34 -11.30
CA ASP A 598 -14.47 -7.44 -11.63
C ASP A 598 -14.38 -7.83 -13.12
N TRP A 599 -14.42 -9.13 -13.42
CA TRP A 599 -14.44 -9.59 -14.81
C TRP A 599 -15.75 -9.26 -15.53
N ALA A 600 -16.87 -9.25 -14.80
CA ALA A 600 -18.20 -9.04 -15.37
C ALA A 600 -18.54 -7.56 -15.62
N ASN A 601 -17.79 -6.61 -15.06
CA ASN A 601 -18.10 -5.18 -15.13
C ASN A 601 -17.00 -4.35 -15.81
N GLU A 602 -17.15 -4.12 -17.12
CA GLU A 602 -16.22 -3.29 -17.89
C GLU A 602 -16.27 -1.79 -17.54
N ALA A 603 -17.30 -1.32 -16.81
CA ALA A 603 -17.47 0.09 -16.46
C ALA A 603 -16.64 0.54 -15.25
N ASP A 604 -16.21 -0.39 -14.39
CA ASP A 604 -15.46 -0.06 -13.18
C ASP A 604 -14.01 0.37 -13.49
N SER A 605 -13.41 1.12 -12.58
CA SER A 605 -11.96 1.38 -12.58
C SER A 605 -11.18 0.19 -12.01
N PHE A 606 -9.89 0.10 -12.34
CA PHE A 606 -8.98 -0.78 -11.61
C PHE A 606 -8.66 -0.19 -10.23
N GLU A 607 -8.85 -0.98 -9.17
CA GLU A 607 -8.60 -0.60 -7.79
C GLU A 607 -7.31 -1.27 -7.27
N ASN A 608 -6.55 -0.58 -6.41
CA ASN A 608 -5.31 -1.12 -5.86
C ASN A 608 -5.65 -2.19 -4.80
N ALA A 609 -5.21 -3.43 -5.02
CA ALA A 609 -5.52 -4.56 -4.15
C ALA A 609 -4.34 -4.97 -3.25
N GLY A 610 -3.11 -4.58 -3.60
CA GLY A 610 -1.93 -4.82 -2.77
C GLY A 610 -0.63 -4.32 -3.37
N ASN A 611 0.37 -4.10 -2.50
CA ASN A 611 1.68 -3.57 -2.84
C ASN A 611 2.75 -4.40 -2.12
N PHE A 612 3.49 -5.21 -2.87
CA PHE A 612 4.45 -6.16 -2.34
C PHE A 612 5.88 -5.62 -2.50
N LEU A 613 6.61 -5.55 -1.40
CA LEU A 613 8.02 -5.15 -1.39
C LEU A 613 8.90 -6.38 -1.60
N LEU A 614 9.51 -6.47 -2.78
CA LEU A 614 10.47 -7.51 -3.12
C LEU A 614 11.90 -6.98 -2.93
N HIS A 615 12.84 -7.82 -2.53
CA HIS A 615 14.24 -7.45 -2.34
C HIS A 615 15.16 -8.44 -3.07
N CYS A 616 15.69 -8.04 -4.22
CA CYS A 616 16.57 -8.88 -5.03
C CYS A 616 17.99 -8.84 -4.45
N THR A 617 18.35 -9.85 -3.65
CA THR A 617 19.64 -9.97 -2.96
C THR A 617 20.66 -10.80 -3.74
N ALA A 618 20.21 -11.76 -4.55
CA ALA A 618 21.06 -12.58 -5.42
C ALA A 618 20.32 -12.94 -6.72
N GLY A 619 21.07 -13.45 -7.71
CA GLY A 619 20.48 -14.07 -8.90
C GLY A 619 19.75 -13.11 -9.86
N ALA A 620 20.13 -11.83 -9.92
CA ALA A 620 19.50 -10.85 -10.79
C ALA A 620 19.46 -11.34 -12.26
N VAL A 621 18.27 -11.27 -12.88
CA VAL A 621 17.97 -11.96 -14.15
C VAL A 621 18.56 -11.23 -15.35
N SER A 622 19.17 -11.96 -16.28
CA SER A 622 19.70 -11.39 -17.52
C SER A 622 18.60 -10.70 -18.35
N LEU A 623 18.90 -9.53 -18.93
CA LEU A 623 17.96 -8.80 -19.78
C LEU A 623 17.44 -9.64 -20.97
N ASN A 624 18.27 -10.59 -21.43
CA ASN A 624 17.96 -11.52 -22.52
C ASN A 624 17.08 -12.71 -22.09
N GLU A 625 16.85 -12.87 -20.78
CA GLU A 625 16.01 -13.92 -20.18
C GLU A 625 14.67 -13.37 -19.66
N LEU A 626 14.45 -12.06 -19.79
CA LEU A 626 13.17 -11.42 -19.49
C LEU A 626 12.05 -11.94 -20.41
N PHE A 627 10.80 -11.62 -20.07
CA PHE A 627 9.66 -12.00 -20.88
C PHE A 627 9.56 -11.17 -22.18
N PRO A 628 8.94 -11.70 -23.24
CA PRO A 628 8.75 -10.95 -24.48
C PRO A 628 7.92 -9.69 -24.28
N SER A 629 8.17 -8.65 -25.07
CA SER A 629 7.30 -7.47 -25.10
C SER A 629 5.91 -7.78 -25.68
N GLY A 630 4.93 -6.94 -25.36
CA GLY A 630 3.58 -7.07 -25.88
C GLY A 630 2.81 -8.31 -25.40
N LEU A 631 3.20 -8.92 -24.28
CA LEU A 631 2.34 -9.84 -23.55
C LEU A 631 1.04 -9.14 -23.12
N SER A 632 -0.07 -9.84 -23.22
CA SER A 632 -1.36 -9.42 -22.65
C SER A 632 -1.44 -9.74 -21.16
N SER A 633 -2.46 -9.21 -20.47
CA SER A 633 -2.82 -9.60 -19.10
C SER A 633 -3.49 -10.99 -19.02
N ASN A 634 -3.32 -11.84 -20.03
CA ASN A 634 -3.95 -13.16 -20.16
C ASN A 634 -2.88 -14.17 -20.60
N CYS A 635 -1.80 -14.31 -19.83
CA CYS A 635 -0.78 -15.32 -20.10
C CYS A 635 -1.26 -16.69 -19.61
N GLY A 636 -1.01 -17.76 -20.37
CA GLY A 636 -1.45 -19.12 -20.07
C GLY A 636 -2.99 -19.32 -20.10
N PRO A 637 -3.47 -20.57 -19.96
CA PRO A 637 -4.90 -20.85 -19.85
C PRO A 637 -5.53 -20.14 -18.65
N GLY A 638 -6.76 -19.68 -18.82
CA GLY A 638 -7.49 -18.91 -17.82
C GLY A 638 -8.93 -18.63 -18.24
N ILE A 639 -9.48 -17.51 -17.78
CA ILE A 639 -10.91 -17.18 -17.95
C ILE A 639 -11.32 -17.18 -19.43
N LYS A 640 -10.59 -16.47 -20.31
CA LYS A 640 -10.91 -16.39 -21.75
C LYS A 640 -10.91 -17.73 -22.49
N THR A 641 -9.95 -18.60 -22.19
CA THR A 641 -9.90 -19.92 -22.83
C THR A 641 -11.10 -20.78 -22.40
N LEU A 642 -11.53 -20.66 -21.14
CA LEU A 642 -12.71 -21.36 -20.63
C LEU A 642 -14.01 -20.82 -21.24
N GLU A 643 -14.17 -19.50 -21.37
CA GLU A 643 -15.30 -18.85 -22.07
C GLU A 643 -15.39 -19.30 -23.54
N ALA A 644 -14.24 -19.42 -24.21
CA ALA A 644 -14.12 -19.93 -25.57
C ALA A 644 -14.29 -21.47 -25.69
N GLY A 645 -14.60 -22.17 -24.60
CA GLY A 645 -14.86 -23.61 -24.60
C GLY A 645 -13.62 -24.50 -24.72
N LEU A 646 -12.44 -23.97 -24.35
CA LEU A 646 -11.18 -24.69 -24.30
C LEU A 646 -10.82 -25.11 -22.87
N PHE A 647 -10.44 -26.37 -22.67
CA PHE A 647 -10.12 -26.95 -21.36
C PHE A 647 -9.16 -28.16 -21.49
N GLU A 648 -8.78 -28.80 -20.38
CA GLU A 648 -7.85 -29.96 -20.36
C GLU A 648 -6.48 -29.66 -21.02
N PHE A 649 -5.95 -28.46 -20.78
CA PHE A 649 -4.62 -28.06 -21.26
C PHE A 649 -3.50 -28.91 -20.60
N SER A 650 -2.61 -29.49 -21.42
CA SER A 650 -1.42 -30.23 -20.93
C SER A 650 -0.39 -29.33 -20.24
N HIS A 651 -0.43 -28.03 -20.53
CA HIS A 651 0.41 -27.00 -19.91
C HIS A 651 -0.52 -25.93 -19.33
N THR A 652 -0.80 -26.01 -18.03
CA THR A 652 -1.69 -25.09 -17.32
C THR A 652 -1.01 -23.79 -16.90
N GLU A 653 0.33 -23.73 -16.87
CA GLU A 653 1.07 -22.50 -16.57
C GLU A 653 1.38 -21.69 -17.83
N ALA A 654 1.43 -20.36 -17.68
CA ALA A 654 1.87 -19.42 -18.71
C ALA A 654 3.31 -19.66 -19.22
N LEU A 655 4.20 -20.20 -18.38
CA LEU A 655 5.61 -20.45 -18.70
C LEU A 655 5.80 -21.93 -19.07
N VAL A 656 6.38 -22.18 -20.24
CA VAL A 656 6.69 -23.54 -20.71
C VAL A 656 8.18 -23.63 -21.03
N TYR A 657 8.86 -24.61 -20.44
CA TYR A 657 10.30 -24.80 -20.57
C TYR A 657 10.60 -25.99 -21.48
N THR A 658 11.55 -25.85 -22.42
CA THR A 658 12.06 -26.97 -23.22
C THR A 658 13.59 -26.97 -23.28
N GLN A 659 14.16 -28.14 -23.02
CA GLN A 659 15.60 -28.42 -23.17
C GLN A 659 15.91 -29.08 -24.53
N GLN A 660 14.88 -29.45 -25.29
CA GLN A 660 15.02 -30.15 -26.57
C GLN A 660 14.84 -29.22 -27.78
N GLY A 661 14.24 -28.04 -27.61
CA GLY A 661 13.82 -27.16 -28.71
C GLY A 661 12.45 -27.51 -29.30
N LYS A 662 11.69 -28.40 -28.65
CA LYS A 662 10.35 -28.83 -29.05
C LYS A 662 9.36 -28.79 -27.89
N CYS A 663 8.09 -28.59 -28.20
CA CYS A 663 6.97 -28.68 -27.28
C CYS A 663 5.67 -29.05 -28.01
N ASP A 664 4.80 -29.83 -27.37
CA ASP A 664 3.43 -30.10 -27.81
C ASP A 664 2.45 -29.62 -26.72
N ILE A 665 1.63 -28.61 -27.03
CA ILE A 665 0.56 -28.13 -26.13
C ILE A 665 -0.76 -28.73 -26.60
N THR A 666 -1.46 -29.47 -25.74
CA THR A 666 -2.71 -30.17 -26.11
C THR A 666 -3.87 -29.72 -25.23
N PHE A 667 -5.08 -29.60 -25.80
CA PHE A 667 -6.30 -29.25 -25.07
C PHE A 667 -7.55 -29.73 -25.84
N GLN A 668 -8.72 -29.65 -25.21
CA GLN A 668 -10.01 -29.92 -25.84
C GLN A 668 -10.61 -28.63 -26.41
N ASN A 669 -11.17 -28.69 -27.62
CA ASN A 669 -11.98 -27.66 -28.25
C ASN A 669 -13.40 -28.22 -28.46
N ARG A 670 -14.30 -27.98 -27.48
CA ARG A 670 -15.66 -28.54 -27.49
C ARG A 670 -16.70 -27.66 -28.20
N GLN A 671 -16.42 -26.37 -28.34
CA GLN A 671 -17.29 -25.43 -29.08
C GLN A 671 -17.00 -25.43 -30.60
N ASP A 672 -16.00 -26.19 -31.05
CA ASP A 672 -15.49 -26.24 -32.42
C ASP A 672 -15.16 -24.86 -33.02
N ILE A 673 -14.40 -24.08 -32.25
CA ILE A 673 -13.96 -22.75 -32.68
C ILE A 673 -12.78 -22.85 -33.67
N ASP A 674 -12.70 -21.94 -34.63
CA ASP A 674 -11.54 -21.78 -35.51
C ASP A 674 -10.35 -21.30 -34.67
N LEU A 675 -9.18 -21.95 -34.79
CA LEU A 675 -8.00 -21.65 -33.99
C LEU A 675 -6.82 -21.18 -34.84
N PHE A 676 -6.05 -20.24 -34.32
CA PHE A 676 -4.82 -19.74 -34.93
C PHE A 676 -3.76 -19.45 -33.86
N CYS A 677 -2.49 -19.62 -34.20
CA CYS A 677 -1.37 -19.29 -33.32
C CYS A 677 -0.33 -18.41 -34.02
N LYS A 678 0.18 -17.42 -33.30
CA LYS A 678 1.32 -16.60 -33.71
C LYS A 678 2.49 -16.84 -32.77
N LEU A 679 3.54 -17.50 -33.27
CA LEU A 679 4.84 -17.59 -32.59
C LEU A 679 5.72 -16.42 -33.02
N THR A 680 6.31 -15.70 -32.06
CA THR A 680 7.28 -14.63 -32.31
C THR A 680 8.51 -14.76 -31.41
N LYS A 681 9.67 -14.36 -31.96
CA LYS A 681 10.90 -14.08 -31.20
C LYS A 681 11.25 -12.60 -31.38
N GLU A 682 11.90 -12.01 -30.38
CA GLU A 682 12.55 -10.71 -30.49
C GLU A 682 13.99 -10.89 -30.99
N GLU A 683 14.43 -10.03 -31.92
CA GLU A 683 15.79 -10.03 -32.46
C GLU A 683 16.54 -8.76 -32.02
N GLY A 684 17.53 -8.95 -31.15
CA GLY A 684 18.43 -7.89 -30.66
C GLY A 684 17.78 -6.89 -29.69
N ASP A 685 18.51 -5.82 -29.38
CA ASP A 685 18.09 -4.78 -28.44
C ASP A 685 17.06 -3.78 -29.03
N GLN A 686 16.67 -3.91 -30.30
CA GLN A 686 15.67 -3.03 -30.91
C GLN A 686 14.25 -3.62 -30.75
N PRO A 687 13.31 -2.94 -30.04
CA PRO A 687 11.97 -3.47 -29.78
C PRO A 687 11.04 -3.51 -31.01
N ALA A 688 11.55 -3.22 -32.22
CA ALA A 688 10.80 -3.24 -33.47
C ALA A 688 11.01 -4.53 -34.30
N SER A 689 12.13 -5.24 -34.10
CA SER A 689 12.46 -6.47 -34.83
C SER A 689 11.86 -7.70 -34.14
N GLN A 690 10.56 -7.94 -34.40
CA GLN A 690 9.87 -9.19 -34.02
C GLN A 690 9.70 -10.12 -35.22
N THR A 691 10.50 -11.18 -35.30
CA THR A 691 10.35 -12.20 -36.34
C THR A 691 9.19 -13.13 -36.02
N THR A 692 8.23 -13.20 -36.95
CA THR A 692 7.05 -14.07 -36.86
C THR A 692 7.37 -15.42 -37.47
N LEU A 693 7.41 -16.47 -36.65
CA LEU A 693 7.84 -17.81 -37.03
C LEU A 693 6.62 -18.67 -37.42
N SER A 694 5.91 -18.25 -38.48
CA SER A 694 4.63 -18.86 -38.89
C SER A 694 4.72 -20.37 -39.15
N ASN A 695 5.81 -20.81 -39.79
CA ASN A 695 6.02 -22.22 -40.11
C ASN A 695 6.59 -23.04 -38.95
N HIS A 696 6.78 -22.47 -37.76
CA HIS A 696 7.31 -23.17 -36.58
C HIS A 696 6.23 -23.67 -35.63
N VAL A 697 4.96 -23.56 -36.03
CA VAL A 697 3.78 -24.10 -35.32
C VAL A 697 2.94 -24.94 -36.29
N LEU A 698 2.49 -26.11 -35.85
CA LEU A 698 1.59 -27.00 -36.59
C LEU A 698 0.42 -27.43 -35.71
N PHE A 699 -0.80 -27.16 -36.17
CA PHE A 699 -2.02 -27.69 -35.57
C PHE A 699 -2.27 -29.14 -36.03
N THR A 700 -2.72 -29.98 -35.10
CA THR A 700 -3.23 -31.33 -35.36
C THR A 700 -4.55 -31.49 -34.61
N HIS A 701 -5.59 -31.98 -35.30
CA HIS A 701 -6.93 -32.12 -34.75
C HIS A 701 -7.36 -33.59 -34.74
N ASP A 702 -7.70 -34.10 -33.56
CA ASP A 702 -8.11 -35.48 -33.30
C ASP A 702 -9.47 -35.44 -32.57
N GLY A 703 -10.56 -35.41 -33.34
CA GLY A 703 -11.91 -35.15 -32.83
C GLY A 703 -12.03 -33.75 -32.20
N SER A 704 -12.28 -33.72 -30.89
CA SER A 704 -12.27 -32.48 -30.07
C SER A 704 -10.87 -32.09 -29.59
N LYS A 705 -9.91 -33.02 -29.58
CA LYS A 705 -8.56 -32.78 -29.09
C LYS A 705 -7.76 -31.99 -30.12
N VAL A 706 -7.12 -30.93 -29.68
CA VAL A 706 -6.21 -30.10 -30.46
C VAL A 706 -4.80 -30.29 -29.90
N THR A 707 -3.82 -30.44 -30.79
CA THR A 707 -2.39 -30.43 -30.46
C THR A 707 -1.71 -29.32 -31.25
N ILE A 708 -1.00 -28.44 -30.55
CA ILE A 708 -0.14 -27.40 -31.11
C ILE A 708 1.30 -27.89 -30.99
N SER A 709 1.85 -28.43 -32.06
CA SER A 709 3.26 -28.83 -32.14
C SER A 709 4.14 -27.61 -32.47
N ILE A 710 5.23 -27.45 -31.73
CA ILE A 710 6.11 -26.27 -31.79
C ILE A 710 7.56 -26.73 -31.97
N ASN A 711 8.21 -26.27 -33.06
CA ASN A 711 9.64 -26.48 -33.32
C ASN A 711 10.37 -25.15 -33.14
N LEU A 712 11.15 -24.97 -32.08
CA LEU A 712 11.89 -23.73 -31.85
C LEU A 712 13.24 -23.75 -32.62
N PRO A 713 13.57 -22.71 -33.40
CA PRO A 713 14.75 -22.73 -34.27
C PRO A 713 16.09 -22.61 -33.54
N GLU A 714 16.10 -22.08 -32.31
CA GLU A 714 17.31 -21.84 -31.51
C GLU A 714 16.94 -21.54 -30.04
N SER A 715 17.93 -21.35 -29.17
CA SER A 715 17.72 -20.97 -27.77
C SER A 715 17.13 -19.55 -27.62
N GLY A 716 16.46 -19.30 -26.49
CA GLY A 716 15.91 -17.99 -26.13
C GLY A 716 14.49 -18.05 -25.58
N VAL A 717 13.89 -16.88 -25.41
CA VAL A 717 12.50 -16.71 -24.95
C VAL A 717 11.60 -16.34 -26.14
N TYR A 718 10.47 -17.02 -26.27
CA TYR A 718 9.50 -16.85 -27.35
C TYR A 718 8.12 -16.53 -26.80
N LYS A 719 7.31 -15.80 -27.57
CA LYS A 719 5.89 -15.58 -27.33
C LYS A 719 5.07 -16.45 -28.29
N LEU A 720 4.11 -17.21 -27.77
CA LEU A 720 3.10 -17.94 -28.55
C LEU A 720 1.70 -17.42 -28.18
N GLY A 721 1.14 -16.54 -29.01
CA GLY A 721 -0.25 -16.10 -28.85
C GLY A 721 -1.21 -17.13 -29.43
N LEU A 722 -2.22 -17.55 -28.65
CA LEU A 722 -3.34 -18.39 -29.08
C LEU A 722 -4.57 -17.53 -29.31
N TYR A 723 -5.11 -17.60 -30.52
CA TYR A 723 -6.27 -16.85 -30.98
C TYR A 723 -7.39 -17.82 -31.37
N GLY A 724 -8.63 -17.43 -31.11
CA GLY A 724 -9.79 -18.29 -31.39
C GLY A 724 -11.00 -17.50 -31.85
N LYS A 725 -11.67 -18.00 -32.89
CA LYS A 725 -12.81 -17.36 -33.55
C LYS A 725 -14.05 -18.26 -33.44
N THR A 726 -15.13 -17.70 -32.91
CA THR A 726 -16.44 -18.34 -32.87
C THR A 726 -17.28 -17.93 -34.08
N SER A 727 -18.29 -18.72 -34.46
CA SER A 727 -19.21 -18.38 -35.55
C SER A 727 -19.98 -17.06 -35.36
N LEU A 728 -19.96 -16.50 -34.14
CA LEU A 728 -20.61 -15.24 -33.76
C LEU A 728 -19.73 -14.00 -33.89
N LYS A 729 -18.40 -14.14 -34.05
CA LYS A 729 -17.46 -13.01 -34.18
C LYS A 729 -16.60 -13.18 -35.44
N PRO A 730 -16.50 -12.17 -36.33
CA PRO A 730 -15.74 -12.31 -37.57
C PRO A 730 -14.22 -12.30 -37.36
N GLU A 731 -13.75 -11.71 -36.26
CA GLU A 731 -12.35 -11.54 -35.89
C GLU A 731 -11.79 -12.72 -35.09
N TYR A 732 -10.45 -12.78 -34.98
CA TYR A 732 -9.70 -13.70 -34.12
C TYR A 732 -9.20 -12.97 -32.86
N PRO A 733 -9.99 -12.85 -31.78
CA PRO A 733 -9.50 -12.32 -30.51
C PRO A 733 -8.39 -13.20 -29.92
N LEU A 734 -7.45 -12.57 -29.21
CA LEU A 734 -6.44 -13.26 -28.41
C LEU A 734 -7.10 -13.89 -27.18
N LEU A 735 -6.98 -15.21 -27.06
CA LEU A 735 -7.44 -15.98 -25.90
C LEU A 735 -6.39 -15.96 -24.80
N CYS A 736 -5.16 -16.37 -25.11
CA CYS A 736 -4.05 -16.34 -24.16
C CYS A 736 -2.66 -16.26 -24.82
N ASP A 737 -1.65 -15.86 -24.05
CA ASP A 737 -0.24 -15.86 -24.44
C ASP A 737 0.59 -16.89 -23.66
N TYR A 738 1.26 -17.81 -24.34
CA TYR A 738 2.29 -18.67 -23.72
C TYR A 738 3.69 -18.07 -23.88
N ILE A 739 4.54 -18.29 -22.86
CA ILE A 739 5.93 -17.88 -22.81
C ILE A 739 6.80 -19.14 -22.88
N LEU A 740 7.47 -19.36 -24.02
CA LEU A 740 8.28 -20.56 -24.23
C LEU A 740 9.75 -20.23 -23.97
N LYS A 741 10.39 -20.89 -22.99
CA LYS A 741 11.83 -20.76 -22.72
C LYS A 741 12.58 -21.98 -23.26
N ASN A 742 13.37 -21.78 -24.32
CA ASN A 742 14.22 -22.81 -24.90
C ASN A 742 15.67 -22.66 -24.45
N THR A 743 16.21 -23.67 -23.80
CA THR A 743 17.66 -23.76 -23.46
C THR A 743 18.44 -24.66 -24.40
N SER A 744 17.80 -25.25 -25.42
CA SER A 744 18.44 -26.15 -26.37
C SER A 744 19.28 -25.43 -27.41
N ILE A 745 20.45 -26.01 -27.71
CA ILE A 745 21.30 -25.65 -28.86
C ILE A 745 20.74 -26.26 -30.17
N ASN A 746 19.87 -27.28 -30.05
CA ASN A 746 19.27 -27.97 -31.20
C ASN A 746 18.41 -27.02 -32.03
N LYS A 747 18.75 -26.87 -33.31
CA LYS A 747 17.92 -26.18 -34.31
C LYS A 747 16.95 -27.18 -34.94
N TRP A 748 15.65 -26.95 -34.80
CA TRP A 748 14.66 -27.75 -35.51
C TRP A 748 14.17 -27.04 -36.78
N PRO A 749 14.03 -27.77 -37.91
CA PRO A 749 13.47 -27.20 -39.13
C PRO A 749 12.00 -26.78 -38.90
N PRO A 750 11.51 -25.80 -39.67
CA PRO A 750 10.09 -25.48 -39.70
C PRO A 750 9.25 -26.69 -40.13
N PHE A 751 7.96 -26.66 -39.79
CA PHE A 751 6.91 -27.46 -40.41
C PHE A 751 6.63 -26.97 -41.85
N PRO A 752 5.87 -27.74 -42.66
CA PRO A 752 5.49 -27.31 -44.01
C PRO A 752 4.62 -26.05 -43.98
N ARG A 753 4.78 -25.19 -45.00
CA ARG A 753 3.98 -23.95 -45.14
C ARG A 753 2.54 -24.31 -45.51
N MET A 754 1.60 -24.11 -44.59
CA MET A 754 0.18 -24.44 -44.80
C MET A 754 -0.53 -23.41 -45.70
N TYR A 755 -1.45 -23.87 -46.54
CA TYR A 755 -2.39 -23.04 -47.32
C TYR A 755 -3.83 -23.21 -46.78
N GLY A 756 -4.71 -22.26 -47.09
CA GLY A 756 -6.10 -22.24 -46.60
C GLY A 756 -7.02 -23.39 -47.06
N ALA A 757 -6.53 -24.32 -47.89
CA ALA A 757 -7.22 -25.57 -48.19
C ALA A 757 -6.92 -26.69 -47.17
N TRP A 758 -5.88 -26.55 -46.33
CA TRP A 758 -5.68 -27.39 -45.15
C TRP A 758 -6.74 -27.04 -44.09
N LYS A 759 -7.57 -28.02 -43.72
CA LYS A 759 -8.76 -27.83 -42.86
C LYS A 759 -8.72 -28.73 -41.63
N LYS A 760 -9.62 -28.45 -40.67
CA LYS A 760 -9.80 -29.26 -39.46
C LYS A 760 -10.00 -30.74 -39.82
N GLY A 761 -9.33 -31.62 -39.08
CA GLY A 761 -9.35 -33.07 -39.27
C GLY A 761 -8.31 -33.58 -40.27
N SER A 762 -7.61 -32.71 -41.00
CA SER A 762 -6.39 -33.10 -41.70
C SER A 762 -5.22 -33.26 -40.73
N VAL A 763 -4.43 -34.31 -40.92
CA VAL A 763 -3.29 -34.66 -40.05
C VAL A 763 -2.10 -35.08 -40.92
N LEU A 764 -0.95 -34.42 -40.72
CA LEU A 764 0.31 -34.80 -41.36
C LEU A 764 1.13 -35.65 -40.39
N PHE A 765 1.24 -36.94 -40.67
CA PHE A 765 2.08 -37.86 -39.90
C PHE A 765 3.53 -37.79 -40.39
N GLU A 766 3.75 -37.87 -41.71
CA GLU A 766 5.08 -37.81 -42.33
C GLU A 766 5.02 -37.08 -43.69
N PRO A 767 6.05 -36.30 -44.08
CA PRO A 767 7.19 -35.87 -43.27
C PRO A 767 6.82 -34.63 -42.45
N ARG A 768 7.06 -34.61 -41.13
CA ARG A 768 6.72 -33.42 -40.29
C ARG A 768 7.70 -32.24 -40.47
N ALA A 769 8.81 -32.42 -41.21
CA ALA A 769 9.71 -31.34 -41.57
C ALA A 769 9.27 -30.68 -42.88
N GLY A 770 9.17 -29.35 -42.88
CA GLY A 770 8.92 -28.53 -44.08
C GLY A 770 10.18 -28.23 -44.90
N GLN A 771 11.34 -28.71 -44.48
CA GLN A 771 12.59 -28.72 -45.24
C GLN A 771 12.93 -30.18 -45.57
N LEU A 772 13.13 -30.48 -46.85
CA LEU A 772 13.42 -31.81 -47.38
C LEU A 772 14.75 -31.81 -48.14
N GLU A 773 15.50 -32.91 -48.07
CA GLU A 773 16.78 -33.06 -48.77
C GLU A 773 16.57 -33.24 -50.28
N ALA A 774 17.31 -32.50 -51.10
CA ALA A 774 17.26 -32.59 -52.55
C ALA A 774 17.64 -33.98 -53.08
N SER A 775 17.03 -34.38 -54.20
CA SER A 775 17.27 -35.65 -54.89
C SER A 775 17.13 -36.91 -54.00
N SER A 776 16.17 -36.89 -53.07
CA SER A 776 15.87 -37.98 -52.13
C SER A 776 14.45 -38.53 -52.30
N TRP A 777 14.18 -39.75 -51.81
CA TRP A 777 12.84 -40.35 -51.79
C TRP A 777 12.21 -40.20 -50.41
N VAL A 778 11.21 -39.33 -50.29
CA VAL A 778 10.56 -39.00 -49.01
C VAL A 778 9.20 -39.69 -48.93
N LYS A 779 8.91 -40.34 -47.78
CA LYS A 779 7.58 -40.90 -47.50
C LYS A 779 6.62 -39.78 -47.08
N PHE A 780 5.44 -39.77 -47.70
CA PHE A 780 4.31 -38.96 -47.29
C PHE A 780 3.24 -39.87 -46.67
N CYS A 781 2.69 -39.44 -45.53
CA CYS A 781 1.65 -40.12 -44.76
C CYS A 781 0.73 -39.04 -44.19
N VAL A 782 -0.48 -38.92 -44.73
CA VAL A 782 -1.36 -37.77 -44.47
C VAL A 782 -2.84 -38.15 -44.49
N GLN A 783 -3.59 -37.74 -43.48
CA GLN A 783 -5.04 -37.81 -43.46
C GLN A 783 -5.60 -36.49 -43.99
N VAL A 784 -6.54 -36.55 -44.95
CA VAL A 784 -7.23 -35.38 -45.52
C VAL A 784 -8.71 -35.73 -45.69
N PRO A 785 -9.59 -35.38 -44.72
CA PRO A 785 -11.00 -35.76 -44.77
C PRO A 785 -11.71 -35.23 -46.02
N GLY A 786 -12.48 -36.11 -46.68
CA GLY A 786 -13.26 -35.77 -47.86
C GLY A 786 -12.47 -35.59 -49.17
N ALA A 787 -11.13 -35.66 -49.14
CA ALA A 787 -10.33 -35.68 -50.37
C ALA A 787 -10.61 -36.95 -51.17
N ARG A 788 -10.77 -36.82 -52.50
CA ARG A 788 -10.92 -37.95 -53.43
C ARG A 788 -9.62 -38.35 -54.13
N ARG A 789 -8.63 -37.46 -54.12
CA ARG A 789 -7.29 -37.66 -54.66
C ARG A 789 -6.35 -36.73 -53.90
N VAL A 790 -5.21 -37.25 -53.45
CA VAL A 790 -4.14 -36.48 -52.81
C VAL A 790 -2.84 -36.78 -53.55
N SER A 791 -2.09 -35.75 -53.90
CA SER A 791 -0.89 -35.84 -54.72
C SER A 791 0.24 -34.98 -54.15
N VAL A 792 1.48 -35.37 -54.39
CA VAL A 792 2.68 -34.55 -54.14
C VAL A 792 3.22 -34.10 -55.49
N CYS A 793 3.28 -32.79 -55.70
CA CYS A 793 3.69 -32.17 -56.96
C CYS A 793 5.02 -31.44 -56.78
N GLY A 794 6.04 -31.85 -57.54
CA GLY A 794 7.32 -31.15 -57.72
C GLY A 794 7.72 -31.19 -59.19
N ASP A 795 8.98 -31.55 -59.48
CA ASP A 795 9.46 -31.81 -60.84
C ASP A 795 8.64 -32.92 -61.54
N GLU A 796 8.18 -33.90 -60.77
CA GLU A 796 7.14 -34.87 -61.15
C GLU A 796 5.96 -34.79 -60.16
N SER A 797 4.78 -35.31 -60.56
CA SER A 797 3.60 -35.37 -59.68
C SER A 797 3.20 -36.82 -59.39
N VAL A 798 3.19 -37.18 -58.11
CA VAL A 798 2.92 -38.55 -57.63
C VAL A 798 1.63 -38.57 -56.81
N ASP A 799 0.70 -39.47 -57.17
CA ASP A 799 -0.52 -39.70 -56.41
C ASP A 799 -0.26 -40.61 -55.21
N LEU A 800 -0.80 -40.25 -54.05
CA LEU A 800 -0.78 -41.08 -52.85
C LEU A 800 -1.89 -42.13 -52.91
N GLN A 801 -1.69 -43.26 -52.25
CA GLN A 801 -2.66 -44.35 -52.14
C GLN A 801 -3.44 -44.24 -50.83
N LEU A 802 -4.77 -44.36 -50.89
CA LEU A 802 -5.63 -44.35 -49.70
C LEU A 802 -5.63 -45.73 -49.02
N SER A 803 -5.16 -45.78 -47.77
CA SER A 803 -5.24 -46.97 -46.92
C SER A 803 -6.64 -47.17 -46.33
N GLU A 804 -6.93 -48.40 -45.88
CA GLU A 804 -8.20 -48.78 -45.24
C GLU A 804 -8.53 -47.92 -44.01
N ASN A 805 -7.52 -47.36 -43.34
CA ASN A 805 -7.64 -46.49 -42.17
C ASN A 805 -7.93 -45.01 -42.53
N GLY A 806 -8.15 -44.67 -43.80
CA GLY A 806 -8.44 -43.30 -44.25
C GLY A 806 -7.21 -42.38 -44.38
N VAL A 807 -6.00 -42.95 -44.32
CA VAL A 807 -4.73 -42.23 -44.44
C VAL A 807 -4.15 -42.42 -45.85
N TRP A 808 -3.74 -41.33 -46.49
CA TRP A 808 -3.06 -41.34 -47.79
C TRP A 808 -1.56 -41.55 -47.59
N GLU A 809 -0.99 -42.60 -48.19
CA GLU A 809 0.43 -42.93 -48.09
C GLU A 809 1.10 -43.04 -49.47
N GLY A 810 2.39 -42.73 -49.53
CA GLY A 810 3.20 -42.92 -50.73
C GLY A 810 4.64 -42.45 -50.54
N LYS A 811 5.42 -42.48 -51.62
CA LYS A 811 6.75 -41.86 -51.67
C LYS A 811 6.83 -40.95 -52.89
N ALA A 812 7.38 -39.76 -52.70
CA ALA A 812 7.69 -38.83 -53.78
C ALA A 812 9.20 -38.56 -53.82
N PHE A 813 9.73 -38.34 -55.02
CA PHE A 813 11.12 -37.93 -55.21
C PHE A 813 11.21 -36.40 -55.12
N THR A 814 12.18 -35.88 -54.38
CA THR A 814 12.26 -34.42 -54.12
C THR A 814 12.88 -33.63 -55.27
N GLY A 815 13.55 -34.28 -56.22
CA GLY A 815 14.07 -33.65 -57.43
C GLY A 815 15.18 -32.62 -57.17
N ARG A 816 15.18 -31.53 -57.94
CA ARG A 816 15.99 -30.32 -57.72
C ARG A 816 15.16 -29.03 -57.77
N GLY A 817 13.86 -29.10 -58.05
CA GLY A 817 12.94 -27.97 -57.89
C GLY A 817 12.95 -27.40 -56.45
N PRO A 818 12.65 -26.10 -56.25
CA PRO A 818 12.84 -25.42 -54.97
C PRO A 818 11.78 -25.76 -53.90
N GLU A 819 10.58 -26.19 -54.31
CA GLU A 819 9.51 -26.60 -53.39
C GLU A 819 8.76 -27.82 -53.96
N LEU A 820 8.21 -28.64 -53.07
CA LEU A 820 7.17 -29.62 -53.36
C LEU A 820 5.86 -29.17 -52.73
N HIS A 821 4.76 -29.37 -53.43
CA HIS A 821 3.42 -29.05 -52.94
C HIS A 821 2.60 -30.32 -52.72
N LEU A 822 2.13 -30.54 -51.50
CA LEU A 822 1.05 -31.48 -51.24
C LEU A 822 -0.27 -30.83 -51.69
N ALA A 823 -1.06 -31.52 -52.50
CA ALA A 823 -2.29 -31.02 -53.06
C ALA A 823 -3.43 -32.04 -52.96
N ALA A 824 -4.68 -31.59 -52.96
CA ALA A 824 -5.85 -32.47 -52.95
C ALA A 824 -7.02 -31.95 -53.80
N SER A 825 -7.88 -32.87 -54.24
CA SER A 825 -9.14 -32.57 -54.92
C SER A 825 -10.37 -33.00 -54.10
N LEU A 826 -11.40 -32.16 -54.14
CA LEU A 826 -12.66 -32.27 -53.39
C LEU A 826 -13.90 -32.31 -54.30
N SER A 827 -13.74 -32.31 -55.63
CA SER A 827 -14.82 -32.14 -56.61
C SER A 827 -15.01 -33.36 -57.51
N GLU A 828 -16.23 -33.55 -58.02
CA GLU A 828 -16.55 -34.51 -59.10
C GLU A 828 -16.49 -33.89 -60.51
N ALA A 829 -16.47 -32.56 -60.63
CA ALA A 829 -16.48 -31.88 -61.92
C ALA A 829 -15.16 -32.09 -62.69
N SER A 830 -15.25 -32.18 -64.03
CA SER A 830 -14.14 -32.49 -64.93
C SER A 830 -12.99 -31.48 -64.98
N ASN A 831 -13.05 -30.38 -64.21
CA ASN A 831 -11.93 -29.48 -64.01
C ASN A 831 -11.01 -30.07 -62.94
N ASN A 832 -9.82 -30.53 -63.35
CA ASN A 832 -8.82 -31.21 -62.53
C ASN A 832 -8.07 -30.27 -61.55
N THR A 833 -8.79 -29.33 -60.93
CA THR A 833 -8.26 -28.25 -60.10
C THR A 833 -7.91 -28.75 -58.69
N MET A 834 -6.70 -29.27 -58.57
CA MET A 834 -6.03 -29.51 -57.28
C MET A 834 -5.92 -28.21 -56.48
N SER A 835 -6.20 -28.28 -55.18
CA SER A 835 -5.91 -27.22 -54.21
C SER A 835 -4.63 -27.56 -53.44
N PHE A 836 -3.66 -26.67 -53.41
CA PHE A 836 -2.46 -26.84 -52.58
C PHE A 836 -2.85 -26.81 -51.09
N LEU A 837 -2.36 -27.80 -50.35
CA LEU A 837 -2.55 -27.98 -48.91
C LEU A 837 -1.33 -27.46 -48.13
N MET A 838 -0.13 -27.86 -48.56
CA MET A 838 1.14 -27.54 -47.91
C MET A 838 2.27 -27.40 -48.94
N ALA A 839 3.25 -26.53 -48.67
CA ALA A 839 4.53 -26.49 -49.39
C ALA A 839 5.69 -26.93 -48.48
N PHE A 840 6.62 -27.68 -49.06
CA PHE A 840 7.85 -28.18 -48.46
C PHE A 840 9.01 -27.61 -49.27
N SER A 841 9.92 -26.87 -48.64
CA SER A 841 11.10 -26.35 -49.33
C SER A 841 12.15 -27.45 -49.49
N VAL A 842 12.73 -27.56 -50.68
CA VAL A 842 13.81 -28.51 -50.98
C VAL A 842 15.15 -27.79 -50.79
N VAL A 843 16.07 -28.42 -50.08
CA VAL A 843 17.41 -27.88 -49.80
C VAL A 843 18.48 -28.88 -50.22
N GLU A 844 19.52 -28.40 -50.92
CA GLU A 844 20.70 -29.22 -51.18
C GLU A 844 21.44 -29.51 -49.85
N PRO A 845 21.99 -30.73 -49.66
CA PRO A 845 22.62 -31.11 -48.40
C PRO A 845 23.90 -30.29 -48.14
N GLU A 846 23.90 -29.55 -47.03
CA GLU A 846 25.10 -28.83 -46.56
C GLU A 846 26.28 -29.79 -46.46
N HIS A 847 27.30 -29.57 -47.30
CA HIS A 847 28.56 -30.29 -47.22
C HIS A 847 29.26 -29.95 -45.90
N LYS A 848 29.13 -30.85 -44.92
CA LYS A 848 29.92 -30.84 -43.68
C LYS A 848 31.41 -30.84 -44.03
N LYS A 849 32.06 -29.69 -43.82
CA LYS A 849 33.51 -29.52 -43.82
C LYS A 849 34.07 -29.73 -42.41
#